data_AF-A0AB34IPU2-F1
#
_entry.id   AF-A0AB34IPU2-F1
#
_cell.length_a   1.000
_cell.length_b   1.000
_cell.length_c   1.000
_cell.angle_alpha   90.00
_cell.angle_beta   90.00
_cell.angle_gamma   90.00
#
_symmetry.space_group_name_H-M   'P 1'
#
loop_
_entity.id
_entity.type
_entity.pdbx_description
1 polymer ?
#
loop_
_entity_poly.entity_id
_entity_poly.type
_entity_poly.pdbx_seq_one_letter_code
_entity_poly.pdbx_strand_id
1 'polypeptide(L)'
;MSASDAPWCPIYKWGQRREKLYITVFVPCLHKDAVHVELTHNTVHFRAERVAQLAGSTEKHRSYLLHLELLEEIDEERSTHFLRHDHVRLELVKRRPAAWRTLQRAHIPKNKNERPDFDHVGEEGDSDDEVLCRDVSPSKRSGGSTATPSRAATPAGWGVVGWLGRVARLGLWEVPLLLLPMAYVALCPYTKVEESFNLQATHDLLFHRTALDAYDHHLFPGVVPRTFLGPIALSLASSPIVASLALLGLPKLFAQIAVRCILGLASGVALVAVHRATRRQFKTDSARAFTLLTCLQFHWMFYAGRTLPNTFAGVLVTAATALWIDGKVEQPLKLLTIAGVIFRAELVLLLAPLVLLFLVQRKIAFFPLLRLGVTTALGACVASVAIDSIFWRRLLWPEAEVLYFNTVLNRSHEYGTSPIYWYFTSALPRALLVSYPLALLSVYTTPRARQLVATPLVFVAIYSLLPHKELRFILYVVPPLNVAAATSLAKIYRALPPLDAAPRLRRAMGMAARLSLIGSLFACLAVSAVGTAASRANYPGAQALHAMHSYHASMRARSPSQRPVHVHIGVEAAMSGISRFLEQPPPWSYSKVENLKPEQYRANGYMYALVGAAEPDLPGYFSVQQVEGFAGMQTSPPFLRFEPKIKVLRRKPEGSKRSSKDEDFMF
;
A
#
# COMPACT_ATOMS: atom_id res chain seq x y z
N MET A 1 -44.02 -9.03 18.51
CA MET A 1 -43.19 -8.57 17.38
C MET A 1 -41.83 -9.22 17.52
N SER A 2 -41.40 -10.00 16.54
CA SER A 2 -40.07 -10.63 16.59
C SER A 2 -38.99 -9.54 16.47
N ALA A 3 -37.79 -9.76 17.01
CA ALA A 3 -36.70 -8.78 16.94
C ALA A 3 -36.22 -8.47 15.49
N SER A 4 -36.80 -9.10 14.46
CA SER A 4 -36.48 -8.84 13.05
C SER A 4 -37.11 -7.57 12.47
N ASP A 5 -38.10 -6.97 13.13
CA ASP A 5 -38.95 -5.92 12.53
C ASP A 5 -38.76 -4.52 13.15
N ALA A 6 -37.75 -4.33 14.00
CA ALA A 6 -37.43 -3.01 14.55
C ALA A 6 -36.84 -2.10 13.44
N PRO A 7 -37.30 -0.83 13.33
CA PRO A 7 -36.80 0.11 12.34
C PRO A 7 -35.32 0.42 12.59
N TRP A 8 -34.53 0.46 11.53
CA TRP A 8 -33.09 0.69 11.60
C TRP A 8 -32.79 2.19 11.67
N CYS A 9 -31.87 2.59 12.55
CA CYS A 9 -31.33 3.95 12.50
C CYS A 9 -30.28 4.04 11.38
N PRO A 10 -30.47 4.87 10.34
CA PRO A 10 -29.51 5.00 9.25
C PRO A 10 -28.21 5.65 9.71
N ILE A 11 -27.12 5.42 8.95
CA ILE A 11 -25.89 6.21 9.09
C ILE A 11 -26.14 7.57 8.46
N TYR A 12 -25.78 8.64 9.17
CA TYR A 12 -25.90 9.99 8.65
C TYR A 12 -24.65 10.80 8.95
N LYS A 13 -24.29 11.66 8.00
CA LYS A 13 -23.24 12.66 8.14
C LYS A 13 -23.87 14.03 8.30
N TRP A 14 -23.26 14.90 9.10
CA TRP A 14 -23.68 16.30 9.13
C TRP A 14 -22.49 17.27 9.13
N GLY A 15 -22.67 18.39 8.45
CA GLY A 15 -21.73 19.51 8.38
C GLY A 15 -22.49 20.83 8.37
N GLN A 16 -21.79 21.95 8.38
CA GLN A 16 -22.41 23.26 8.44
C GLN A 16 -21.60 24.33 7.71
N ARG A 17 -22.34 25.30 7.17
CA ARG A 17 -21.82 26.61 6.78
C ARG A 17 -22.40 27.66 7.73
N ARG A 18 -22.03 28.92 7.51
CA ARG A 18 -22.49 30.05 8.34
C ARG A 18 -24.02 30.10 8.48
N GLU A 19 -24.75 29.89 7.38
CA GLU A 19 -26.21 30.04 7.34
C GLU A 19 -26.98 28.71 7.15
N LYS A 20 -26.28 27.61 6.87
CA LYS A 20 -26.90 26.34 6.52
C LYS A 20 -26.30 25.17 7.29
N LEU A 21 -27.11 24.16 7.52
CA LEU A 21 -26.75 22.87 8.04
C LEU A 21 -27.01 21.82 6.94
N TYR A 22 -26.05 20.93 6.73
CA TYR A 22 -26.16 19.86 5.75
C TYR A 22 -26.23 18.54 6.50
N ILE A 23 -27.28 17.74 6.28
CA ILE A 23 -27.40 16.39 6.83
C ILE A 23 -27.56 15.40 5.68
N THR A 24 -26.61 14.50 5.51
CA THR A 24 -26.65 13.47 4.48
C THR A 24 -26.96 12.11 5.13
N VAL A 25 -28.16 11.58 4.90
CA VAL A 25 -28.64 10.29 5.41
C VAL A 25 -28.41 9.20 4.36
N PHE A 26 -27.58 8.21 4.68
CA PHE A 26 -27.19 7.15 3.75
C PHE A 26 -28.17 5.99 3.77
N VAL A 27 -29.00 5.90 2.73
CA VAL A 27 -29.93 4.78 2.52
C VAL A 27 -29.85 4.37 1.05
N PRO A 28 -29.28 3.19 0.73
CA PRO A 28 -29.09 2.76 -0.64
C PRO A 28 -30.39 2.30 -1.30
N CYS A 29 -30.58 2.68 -2.57
CA CYS A 29 -31.67 2.26 -3.45
C CYS A 29 -33.06 2.72 -3.00
N LEU A 30 -33.25 4.04 -2.98
CA LEU A 30 -34.55 4.65 -2.65
C LEU A 30 -35.36 4.90 -3.93
N HIS A 31 -36.61 4.42 -3.95
CA HIS A 31 -37.61 4.89 -4.90
C HIS A 31 -38.03 6.31 -4.52
N LYS A 32 -38.45 7.13 -5.50
CA LYS A 32 -38.82 8.53 -5.26
C LYS A 32 -39.90 8.70 -4.17
N ASP A 33 -40.80 7.74 -4.05
CA ASP A 33 -41.95 7.80 -3.13
C ASP A 33 -41.70 7.06 -1.81
N ALA A 34 -40.49 6.55 -1.59
CA ALA A 34 -40.15 5.71 -0.43
C ALA A 34 -39.51 6.49 0.73
N VAL A 35 -39.45 7.82 0.64
CA VAL A 35 -38.85 8.70 1.67
C VAL A 35 -39.88 9.71 2.14
N HIS A 36 -40.00 9.85 3.46
CA HIS A 36 -40.79 10.86 4.11
C HIS A 36 -39.89 11.68 5.03
N VAL A 37 -39.82 12.99 4.80
CA VAL A 37 -39.06 13.93 5.64
C VAL A 37 -40.00 14.99 6.17
N GLU A 38 -40.18 15.04 7.48
CA GLU A 38 -40.88 16.11 8.18
C GLU A 38 -39.84 16.96 8.90
N LEU A 39 -39.84 18.25 8.57
CA LEU A 39 -39.02 19.25 9.24
C LEU A 39 -39.94 20.08 10.13
N THR A 40 -39.52 20.31 11.36
CA THR A 40 -40.12 21.34 12.23
C THR A 40 -39.03 22.34 12.64
N HIS A 41 -39.43 23.40 13.34
CA HIS A 41 -38.56 24.50 13.76
C HIS A 41 -37.33 24.02 14.54
N ASN A 42 -37.36 22.85 15.16
CA ASN A 42 -36.21 22.28 15.88
C ASN A 42 -36.06 20.76 15.77
N THR A 43 -36.87 20.07 14.95
CA THR A 43 -36.74 18.61 14.78
C THR A 43 -36.68 18.21 13.31
N VAL A 44 -35.97 17.10 13.08
CA VAL A 44 -35.95 16.41 11.79
C VAL A 44 -36.47 15.00 12.02
N HIS A 45 -37.58 14.66 11.38
CA HIS A 45 -38.13 13.33 11.39
C HIS A 45 -38.04 12.73 9.98
N PHE A 46 -37.23 11.68 9.86
CA PHE A 46 -36.93 11.02 8.60
C PHE A 46 -37.37 9.56 8.66
N ARG A 47 -38.16 9.14 7.67
CA ARG A 47 -38.56 7.76 7.47
C ARG A 47 -38.26 7.36 6.04
N ALA A 48 -37.70 6.17 5.86
CA ALA A 48 -37.52 5.60 4.52
C ALA A 48 -37.79 4.10 4.51
N GLU A 49 -38.35 3.61 3.41
CA GLU A 49 -38.56 2.18 3.18
C GLU A 49 -37.70 1.70 2.02
N ARG A 50 -37.07 0.54 2.19
CA ARG A 50 -36.19 -0.08 1.21
C ARG A 50 -36.70 -1.46 0.86
N VAL A 51 -36.83 -1.74 -0.43
CA VAL A 51 -36.99 -3.09 -0.97
C VAL A 51 -35.71 -3.44 -1.71
N ALA A 52 -34.96 -4.41 -1.21
CA ALA A 52 -33.72 -4.86 -1.85
C ALA A 52 -33.92 -6.26 -2.45
N GLN A 53 -33.73 -6.37 -3.77
CA GLN A 53 -33.60 -7.67 -4.44
C GLN A 53 -32.18 -8.21 -4.21
N LEU A 54 -32.08 -9.33 -3.51
CA LEU A 54 -30.84 -10.09 -3.38
C LEU A 54 -30.72 -11.10 -4.53
N ALA A 55 -29.49 -11.48 -4.88
CA ALA A 55 -29.26 -12.52 -5.89
C ALA A 55 -30.00 -13.81 -5.48
N GLY A 56 -30.93 -14.28 -6.33
CA GLY A 56 -31.79 -15.43 -6.04
C GLY A 56 -33.25 -15.09 -5.71
N SER A 57 -33.86 -14.09 -6.38
CA SER A 57 -35.31 -13.78 -6.34
C SER A 57 -35.92 -13.58 -4.95
N THR A 58 -35.10 -13.19 -3.95
CA THR A 58 -35.54 -12.93 -2.58
C THR A 58 -35.56 -11.43 -2.34
N GLU A 59 -36.75 -10.88 -2.05
CA GLU A 59 -36.95 -9.48 -1.71
C GLU A 59 -36.88 -9.28 -0.19
N LYS A 60 -36.04 -8.34 0.26
CA LYS A 60 -35.94 -7.98 1.68
C LYS A 60 -36.41 -6.54 1.89
N HIS A 61 -37.52 -6.39 2.60
CA HIS A 61 -38.04 -5.10 3.05
C HIS A 61 -37.29 -4.64 4.30
N ARG A 62 -36.90 -3.37 4.35
CA ARG A 62 -36.31 -2.73 5.54
C ARG A 62 -36.87 -1.32 5.72
N SER A 63 -37.27 -0.99 6.94
CA SER A 63 -37.66 0.36 7.33
C SER A 63 -36.50 1.07 8.07
N TYR A 64 -36.31 2.33 7.75
CA TYR A 64 -35.33 3.23 8.37
C TYR A 64 -36.06 4.37 9.05
N LEU A 65 -35.66 4.68 10.29
CA LEU A 65 -36.21 5.79 11.07
C LEU A 65 -35.06 6.59 11.69
N LEU A 66 -35.11 7.91 11.53
CA LEU A 66 -34.18 8.84 12.14
C LEU A 66 -34.96 10.04 12.70
N HIS A 67 -34.82 10.27 13.99
CA HIS A 67 -35.37 11.44 14.67
C HIS A 67 -34.22 12.23 15.28
N LEU A 68 -34.15 13.52 14.97
CA LEU A 68 -33.12 14.45 15.48
C LEU A 68 -33.80 15.66 16.13
N GLU A 69 -33.34 16.04 17.30
CA GLU A 69 -33.72 17.29 17.96
C GLU A 69 -32.54 18.26 17.90
N LEU A 70 -32.65 19.24 17.02
CA LEU A 70 -31.58 20.15 16.62
C LEU A 70 -31.18 21.10 17.75
N LEU A 71 -29.92 21.54 17.72
CA LEU A 71 -29.34 22.44 18.73
C LEU A 71 -30.10 23.78 18.81
N GLU A 72 -30.39 24.39 17.67
CA GLU A 72 -31.13 25.66 17.57
C GLU A 72 -32.19 25.60 16.46
N GLU A 73 -32.95 26.69 16.31
CA GLU A 73 -34.04 26.77 15.34
C GLU A 73 -33.57 26.86 13.88
N ILE A 74 -34.30 26.16 13.01
CA ILE A 74 -34.17 26.22 11.55
C ILE A 74 -35.40 26.90 10.92
N ASP A 75 -35.21 27.44 9.72
CA ASP A 75 -36.28 27.97 8.88
C ASP A 75 -36.83 26.83 8.00
N GLU A 76 -38.00 26.31 8.37
CA GLU A 76 -38.64 25.17 7.71
C GLU A 76 -38.95 25.46 6.24
N GLU A 77 -39.47 26.66 5.93
CA GLU A 77 -39.94 27.04 4.59
C GLU A 77 -38.78 27.18 3.60
N ARG A 78 -37.61 27.58 4.09
CA ARG A 78 -36.38 27.72 3.28
C ARG A 78 -35.52 26.45 3.25
N SER A 79 -35.85 25.46 4.07
CA SER A 79 -35.11 24.20 4.13
C SER A 79 -35.61 23.23 3.07
N THR A 80 -34.70 22.48 2.46
CA THR A 80 -35.03 21.56 1.36
C THR A 80 -34.36 20.21 1.53
N HIS A 81 -34.85 19.20 0.81
CA HIS A 81 -34.19 17.90 0.75
C HIS A 81 -34.08 17.40 -0.68
N PHE A 82 -33.01 16.65 -0.94
CA PHE A 82 -32.68 16.10 -2.24
C PHE A 82 -32.48 14.59 -2.14
N LEU A 83 -33.19 13.85 -2.98
CA LEU A 83 -33.03 12.42 -3.10
C LEU A 83 -31.97 12.08 -4.16
N ARG A 84 -31.01 11.23 -3.78
CA ARG A 84 -30.08 10.56 -4.69
C ARG A 84 -30.31 9.04 -4.60
N HIS A 85 -29.70 8.30 -5.53
CA HIS A 85 -29.88 6.85 -5.63
C HIS A 85 -29.33 6.08 -4.40
N ASP A 86 -28.45 6.70 -3.62
CA ASP A 86 -27.72 6.10 -2.50
C ASP A 86 -27.86 6.87 -1.16
N HIS A 87 -28.41 8.09 -1.16
CA HIS A 87 -28.58 8.92 0.03
C HIS A 87 -29.67 9.99 -0.12
N VAL A 88 -30.12 10.54 1.01
CA VAL A 88 -30.99 11.72 1.09
C VAL A 88 -30.20 12.85 1.73
N ARG A 89 -30.12 14.00 1.08
CA ARG A 89 -29.45 15.19 1.62
C ARG A 89 -30.49 16.21 2.06
N LEU A 90 -30.41 16.63 3.31
CA LEU A 90 -31.17 17.73 3.89
C LEU A 90 -30.29 18.98 3.91
N GLU A 91 -30.79 20.07 3.35
CA GLU A 91 -30.21 21.41 3.49
C GLU A 91 -31.13 22.24 4.38
N LEU A 92 -30.74 22.41 5.64
CA LEU A 92 -31.52 23.15 6.63
C LEU A 92 -30.97 24.56 6.78
N VAL A 93 -31.82 25.57 6.64
CA VAL A 93 -31.42 26.97 6.79
C VAL A 93 -31.51 27.34 8.27
N LYS A 94 -30.43 27.86 8.84
CA LYS A 94 -30.40 28.29 10.25
C LYS A 94 -31.13 29.62 10.40
N ARG A 95 -31.99 29.76 11.42
CA ARG A 95 -32.60 31.07 11.73
C ARG A 95 -31.58 32.08 12.25
N ARG A 96 -30.57 31.61 12.97
CA ARG A 96 -29.45 32.42 13.44
C ARG A 96 -28.14 31.91 12.82
N PRO A 97 -27.37 32.77 12.14
CA PRO A 97 -26.09 32.37 11.55
C PRO A 97 -25.04 32.20 12.66
N ALA A 98 -25.00 31.02 13.26
CA ALA A 98 -24.06 30.65 14.31
C ALA A 98 -23.44 29.26 14.05
N ALA A 99 -22.21 29.05 14.53
CA ALA A 99 -21.53 27.77 14.46
C ALA A 99 -22.04 26.82 15.55
N TRP A 100 -22.59 25.68 15.14
CA TRP A 100 -23.10 24.65 16.04
C TRP A 100 -21.99 23.69 16.45
N ARG A 101 -21.71 23.58 17.74
CA ARG A 101 -20.69 22.64 18.25
C ARG A 101 -21.15 21.19 18.19
N THR A 102 -22.46 20.97 18.25
CA THR A 102 -23.13 19.67 18.14
C THR A 102 -24.38 19.81 17.28
N LEU A 103 -24.80 18.72 16.63
CA LEU A 103 -26.03 18.71 15.82
C LEU A 103 -27.28 18.83 16.69
N GLN A 104 -27.28 18.09 17.80
CA GLN A 104 -28.41 17.94 18.70
C GLN A 104 -28.18 18.68 20.02
N ARG A 105 -29.26 18.91 20.76
CA ARG A 105 -29.23 19.54 22.08
C ARG A 105 -28.33 18.77 23.06
N ALA A 106 -27.68 19.50 23.97
CA ALA A 106 -26.64 18.96 24.85
C ALA A 106 -27.07 17.80 25.77
N HIS A 107 -28.36 17.64 26.04
CA HIS A 107 -28.90 16.55 26.85
C HIS A 107 -29.09 15.23 26.07
N ILE A 108 -28.93 15.23 24.74
CA ILE A 108 -29.08 14.05 23.89
C ILE A 108 -27.70 13.42 23.65
N PRO A 109 -27.49 12.14 24.01
CA PRO A 109 -26.23 11.47 23.78
C PRO A 109 -25.97 11.31 22.27
N LYS A 110 -24.71 11.47 21.86
CA LYS A 110 -24.31 11.36 20.46
C LYS A 110 -24.69 9.99 19.88
N ASN A 111 -25.39 9.98 18.75
CA ASN A 111 -25.81 8.75 18.09
C ASN A 111 -24.59 7.99 17.54
N LYS A 112 -24.51 6.68 17.76
CA LYS A 112 -23.39 5.83 17.26
C LYS A 112 -23.26 5.86 15.74
N ASN A 113 -24.36 6.16 15.04
CA ASN A 113 -24.45 6.24 13.58
C ASN A 113 -24.20 7.65 13.03
N GLU A 114 -24.00 8.64 13.90
CA GLU A 114 -23.61 10.00 13.52
C GLU A 114 -22.14 10.06 13.09
N ARG A 115 -21.88 10.74 11.98
CA ARG A 115 -20.53 11.01 11.46
C ARG A 115 -20.40 12.50 11.09
N PRO A 116 -19.23 13.13 11.23
CA PRO A 116 -19.02 14.47 10.68
C PRO A 116 -18.93 14.43 9.15
N ASP A 117 -19.50 15.44 8.49
CA ASP A 117 -19.41 15.67 7.05
C ASP A 117 -18.28 16.68 6.73
N PHE A 118 -17.06 16.18 6.59
CA PHE A 118 -15.86 17.03 6.43
C PHE A 118 -15.86 17.89 5.15
N ASP A 119 -16.70 17.56 4.16
CA ASP A 119 -16.87 18.36 2.94
C ASP A 119 -17.57 19.70 3.22
N HIS A 120 -18.22 19.81 4.38
CA HIS A 120 -18.94 20.98 4.85
C HIS A 120 -18.52 21.40 6.26
N VAL A 121 -17.28 21.16 6.67
CA VAL A 121 -16.71 21.68 7.93
C VAL A 121 -15.74 22.80 7.60
N GLY A 122 -16.20 24.06 7.70
CA GLY A 122 -15.34 25.22 7.53
C GLY A 122 -16.02 26.52 7.97
N GLU A 123 -15.33 27.28 8.82
CA GLU A 123 -15.57 28.72 8.97
C GLU A 123 -15.01 29.40 7.73
N GLU A 124 -15.85 29.82 6.79
CA GLU A 124 -15.43 30.63 5.65
C GLU A 124 -15.21 32.08 6.13
N GLY A 125 -13.93 32.43 6.27
CA GLY A 125 -13.42 33.78 6.04
C GLY A 125 -12.51 33.75 4.82
N ASP A 126 -12.67 34.75 3.96
CA ASP A 126 -11.93 35.09 2.74
C ASP A 126 -12.27 34.29 1.46
N SER A 127 -13.34 34.76 0.83
CA SER A 127 -13.50 34.80 -0.62
C SER A 127 -12.68 35.96 -1.20
N ASP A 128 -11.58 35.66 -1.88
CA ASP A 128 -10.92 36.57 -2.84
C ASP A 128 -10.35 35.72 -3.99
N ASP A 129 -11.24 35.32 -4.90
CA ASP A 129 -10.89 34.86 -6.25
C ASP A 129 -11.07 36.03 -7.22
N GLU A 130 -10.07 36.91 -7.33
CA GLU A 130 -9.90 37.80 -8.49
C GLU A 130 -8.53 37.55 -9.14
N VAL A 131 -8.56 36.76 -10.21
CA VAL A 131 -7.42 36.49 -11.09
C VAL A 131 -7.17 37.69 -12.00
N LEU A 132 -6.07 38.41 -11.73
CA LEU A 132 -5.47 39.36 -12.65
C LEU A 132 -5.04 38.68 -13.95
N CYS A 133 -5.70 39.06 -15.05
CA CYS A 133 -5.21 38.86 -16.42
C CYS A 133 -4.13 39.90 -16.74
N ARG A 134 -2.98 39.47 -17.29
CA ARG A 134 -2.13 40.30 -18.16
C ARG A 134 -1.24 39.47 -19.09
N ASP A 135 -1.22 39.91 -20.35
CA ASP A 135 -0.50 39.36 -21.50
C ASP A 135 1.02 39.46 -21.42
N VAL A 136 1.72 38.48 -22.00
CA VAL A 136 3.11 38.63 -22.44
C VAL A 136 3.30 37.99 -23.81
N SER A 137 3.63 38.83 -24.80
CA SER A 137 4.03 38.46 -26.17
C SER A 137 5.51 38.03 -26.26
N PRO A 138 5.93 37.34 -27.33
CA PRO A 138 7.18 36.57 -27.37
C PRO A 138 8.37 37.38 -27.91
N SER A 139 9.59 37.10 -27.42
CA SER A 139 10.84 37.56 -28.04
C SER A 139 11.80 36.41 -28.38
N LYS A 140 12.57 36.62 -29.46
CA LYS A 140 13.33 35.65 -30.24
C LYS A 140 14.79 35.47 -29.75
N ARG A 141 15.25 34.21 -29.87
CA ARG A 141 16.56 33.67 -30.32
C ARG A 141 17.89 34.37 -29.95
N SER A 142 18.80 33.56 -29.41
CA SER A 142 20.11 33.11 -29.97
C SER A 142 20.66 32.03 -29.01
N GLY A 143 21.40 30.95 -29.32
CA GLY A 143 22.32 30.58 -30.40
C GLY A 143 23.56 30.01 -29.69
N GLY A 144 23.92 28.73 -29.85
CA GLY A 144 25.22 28.23 -29.33
C GLY A 144 25.40 26.73 -29.06
N SER A 145 26.08 26.08 -30.01
CA SER A 145 27.04 24.96 -29.88
C SER A 145 26.57 23.55 -29.47
N THR A 146 26.51 22.69 -30.48
CA THR A 146 26.43 21.23 -30.43
C THR A 146 27.81 20.60 -30.23
N ALA A 147 28.01 19.89 -29.11
CA ALA A 147 29.13 18.96 -28.93
C ALA A 147 28.67 17.52 -29.25
N THR A 148 29.32 16.89 -30.22
CA THR A 148 29.15 15.50 -30.65
C THR A 148 29.49 14.50 -29.53
N PRO A 149 28.67 13.48 -29.24
CA PRO A 149 29.06 12.37 -28.38
C PRO A 149 29.77 11.29 -29.20
N SER A 150 30.89 10.82 -28.66
CA SER A 150 31.71 9.75 -29.19
C SER A 150 31.00 8.40 -29.23
N ARG A 151 31.40 7.60 -30.24
CA ARG A 151 31.03 6.23 -30.61
C ARG A 151 30.38 5.38 -29.51
N ALA A 152 29.17 4.93 -29.81
CA ALA A 152 28.44 3.90 -29.09
C ALA A 152 29.14 2.54 -29.17
N ALA A 153 29.44 1.94 -28.00
CA ALA A 153 29.64 0.50 -27.90
C ALA A 153 28.27 -0.18 -27.89
N THR A 154 28.10 -1.16 -28.77
CA THR A 154 26.92 -2.03 -28.92
C THR A 154 26.60 -2.78 -27.63
N PRO A 155 25.31 -2.92 -27.23
CA PRO A 155 24.96 -3.69 -26.05
C PRO A 155 24.88 -5.19 -26.38
N ALA A 156 25.80 -5.97 -25.81
CA ALA A 156 25.71 -7.44 -25.79
C ALA A 156 24.50 -7.90 -24.97
N GLY A 157 23.83 -8.95 -25.44
CA GLY A 157 22.54 -9.44 -24.99
C GLY A 157 22.43 -9.83 -23.51
N TRP A 158 21.19 -9.88 -23.05
CA TRP A 158 20.78 -10.27 -21.69
C TRP A 158 20.81 -11.80 -21.49
N GLY A 159 21.95 -12.44 -21.79
CA GLY A 159 22.17 -13.87 -21.52
C GLY A 159 22.65 -14.12 -20.09
N VAL A 160 22.26 -15.26 -19.50
CA VAL A 160 22.64 -15.72 -18.14
C VAL A 160 24.16 -15.75 -17.93
N VAL A 161 24.94 -16.06 -18.97
CA VAL A 161 26.42 -16.07 -18.95
C VAL A 161 27.02 -14.65 -18.85
N GLY A 162 26.44 -13.68 -19.56
CA GLY A 162 26.81 -12.26 -19.42
C GLY A 162 26.33 -11.65 -18.10
N TRP A 163 25.36 -12.27 -17.43
CA TRP A 163 24.89 -11.89 -16.11
C TRP A 163 25.86 -12.36 -15.02
N LEU A 164 26.30 -13.62 -15.03
CA LEU A 164 27.31 -14.16 -14.10
C LEU A 164 28.66 -13.42 -14.18
N GLY A 165 29.14 -13.10 -15.39
CA GLY A 165 30.37 -12.31 -15.59
C GLY A 165 30.28 -10.83 -15.12
N ARG A 166 29.07 -10.31 -14.90
CA ARG A 166 28.81 -8.98 -14.30
C ARG A 166 28.59 -9.06 -12.78
N VAL A 167 28.16 -10.21 -12.26
CA VAL A 167 28.08 -10.52 -10.81
C VAL A 167 29.48 -10.79 -10.24
N ALA A 168 30.40 -11.38 -11.01
CA ALA A 168 31.80 -11.57 -10.61
C ALA A 168 32.61 -10.25 -10.45
N ARG A 169 32.04 -9.10 -10.82
CA ARG A 169 32.65 -7.76 -10.69
C ARG A 169 31.79 -6.80 -9.86
N LEU A 170 31.25 -7.28 -8.75
CA LEU A 170 30.54 -6.43 -7.79
C LEU A 170 31.53 -5.52 -7.05
N GLY A 171 31.28 -4.21 -7.07
CA GLY A 171 32.01 -3.27 -6.24
C GLY A 171 31.54 -3.33 -4.78
N LEU A 172 32.40 -2.97 -3.83
CA LEU A 172 32.06 -2.90 -2.40
C LEU A 172 30.78 -2.07 -2.12
N TRP A 173 30.56 -0.99 -2.89
CA TRP A 173 29.39 -0.11 -2.76
C TRP A 173 28.13 -0.61 -3.47
N GLU A 174 28.21 -1.75 -4.16
CA GLU A 174 27.07 -2.39 -4.83
C GLU A 174 26.47 -3.51 -3.96
N VAL A 175 27.31 -4.17 -3.16
CA VAL A 175 26.91 -5.30 -2.29
C VAL A 175 25.76 -4.95 -1.32
N PRO A 176 25.77 -3.81 -0.61
CA PRO A 176 24.68 -3.48 0.33
C PRO A 176 23.31 -3.34 -0.34
N LEU A 177 23.26 -2.92 -1.61
CA LEU A 177 22.02 -2.79 -2.38
C LEU A 177 21.38 -4.15 -2.69
N LEU A 178 22.17 -5.23 -2.66
CA LEU A 178 21.71 -6.60 -2.88
C LEU A 178 21.38 -7.29 -1.54
N LEU A 179 22.26 -7.15 -0.53
CA LEU A 179 22.12 -7.86 0.74
C LEU A 179 21.03 -7.30 1.65
N LEU A 180 20.85 -5.98 1.68
CA LEU A 180 19.92 -5.36 2.62
C LEU A 180 18.44 -5.73 2.36
N PRO A 181 17.94 -5.78 1.11
CA PRO A 181 16.62 -6.36 0.83
C PRO A 181 16.44 -7.78 1.38
N MET A 182 17.46 -8.64 1.25
CA MET A 182 17.42 -10.01 1.76
C MET A 182 17.43 -10.05 3.30
N ALA A 183 18.19 -9.17 3.94
CA ALA A 183 18.17 -9.02 5.39
C ALA A 183 16.79 -8.62 5.91
N TYR A 184 16.08 -7.71 5.22
CA TYR A 184 14.70 -7.37 5.56
C TYR A 184 13.73 -8.54 5.39
N VAL A 185 13.89 -9.36 4.35
CA VAL A 185 13.10 -10.60 4.19
C VAL A 185 13.34 -11.57 5.35
N ALA A 186 14.60 -11.76 5.76
CA ALA A 186 14.94 -12.60 6.90
C ALA A 186 14.37 -12.06 8.24
N LEU A 187 14.40 -10.74 8.43
CA LEU A 187 13.87 -10.09 9.64
C LEU A 187 12.33 -10.10 9.69
N CYS A 188 11.67 -10.04 8.53
CA CYS A 188 10.21 -10.00 8.39
C CYS A 188 9.75 -11.06 7.38
N PRO A 189 9.79 -12.36 7.74
CA PRO A 189 9.56 -13.47 6.80
C PRO A 189 8.10 -13.60 6.35
N TYR A 190 7.16 -13.03 7.11
CA TYR A 190 5.73 -13.06 6.83
C TYR A 190 5.26 -11.87 5.98
N THR A 191 4.03 -11.96 5.47
CA THR A 191 3.47 -11.04 4.48
C THR A 191 2.16 -10.42 4.96
N LYS A 192 1.74 -9.32 4.34
CA LYS A 192 0.47 -8.65 4.62
C LYS A 192 -0.57 -8.94 3.54
N VAL A 193 -1.83 -8.58 3.81
CA VAL A 193 -2.98 -8.83 2.93
C VAL A 193 -2.75 -8.33 1.50
N GLU A 194 -2.02 -7.25 1.32
CA GLU A 194 -1.86 -6.64 0.01
C GLU A 194 -0.81 -7.34 -0.86
N GLU A 195 -0.01 -8.22 -0.27
CA GLU A 195 0.91 -9.13 -0.95
C GLU A 195 0.23 -10.45 -1.35
N SER A 196 -0.95 -10.72 -0.79
CA SER A 196 -1.60 -12.03 -0.80
C SER A 196 -1.73 -12.60 -2.20
N PHE A 197 -2.33 -11.87 -3.15
CA PHE A 197 -2.55 -12.39 -4.50
C PHE A 197 -1.26 -12.91 -5.14
N ASN A 198 -0.22 -12.08 -5.27
CA ASN A 198 0.99 -12.49 -5.96
C ASN A 198 1.74 -13.59 -5.21
N LEU A 199 1.70 -13.55 -3.87
CA LEU A 199 2.34 -14.56 -3.04
C LEU A 199 1.67 -15.93 -3.21
N GLN A 200 0.34 -15.97 -3.09
CA GLN A 200 -0.45 -17.19 -3.21
C GLN A 200 -0.40 -17.73 -4.65
N ALA A 201 -0.50 -16.85 -5.66
CA ALA A 201 -0.29 -17.24 -7.06
C ALA A 201 1.09 -17.86 -7.29
N THR A 202 2.15 -17.30 -6.68
CA THR A 202 3.50 -17.88 -6.75
C THR A 202 3.58 -19.23 -6.04
N HIS A 203 2.94 -19.38 -4.88
CA HIS A 203 2.80 -20.67 -4.20
C HIS A 203 2.13 -21.69 -5.12
N ASP A 204 0.99 -21.35 -5.69
CA ASP A 204 0.17 -22.29 -6.46
C ASP A 204 0.88 -22.73 -7.73
N LEU A 205 1.61 -21.81 -8.39
CA LEU A 205 2.48 -22.15 -9.52
C LEU A 205 3.61 -23.14 -9.13
N LEU A 206 4.19 -22.99 -7.93
CA LEU A 206 5.28 -23.85 -7.46
C LEU A 206 4.79 -25.24 -7.00
N PHE A 207 3.67 -25.29 -6.28
CA PHE A 207 3.19 -26.51 -5.60
C PHE A 207 2.02 -27.20 -6.30
N HIS A 208 1.07 -26.45 -6.85
CA HIS A 208 -0.09 -27.00 -7.58
C HIS A 208 0.14 -27.09 -9.09
N ARG A 209 1.05 -26.28 -9.64
CA ARG A 209 1.48 -26.33 -11.04
C ARG A 209 0.28 -26.24 -11.99
N THR A 210 -0.03 -27.30 -12.74
CA THR A 210 -1.12 -27.33 -13.72
C THR A 210 -2.49 -27.61 -13.09
N ALA A 211 -2.57 -27.93 -11.79
CA ALA A 211 -3.83 -28.15 -11.09
C ALA A 211 -4.53 -26.82 -10.80
N LEU A 212 -5.05 -26.17 -11.84
CA LEU A 212 -5.66 -24.84 -11.76
C LEU A 212 -6.85 -24.80 -10.79
N ASP A 213 -7.57 -25.91 -10.58
CA ASP A 213 -8.71 -25.96 -9.65
C ASP A 213 -8.30 -25.74 -8.18
N ALA A 214 -7.03 -25.98 -7.85
CA ALA A 214 -6.50 -25.85 -6.50
C ALA A 214 -6.03 -24.42 -6.17
N TYR A 215 -6.07 -23.48 -7.13
CA TYR A 215 -5.50 -22.15 -6.94
C TYR A 215 -6.34 -21.27 -6.01
N ASP A 216 -5.68 -20.49 -5.15
CA ASP A 216 -6.28 -19.70 -4.08
C ASP A 216 -7.25 -18.64 -4.62
N HIS A 217 -6.93 -18.01 -5.76
CA HIS A 217 -7.74 -16.92 -6.31
C HIS A 217 -9.10 -17.37 -6.85
N HIS A 218 -9.34 -18.67 -7.07
CA HIS A 218 -10.67 -19.16 -7.41
C HIS A 218 -11.59 -19.24 -6.18
N LEU A 219 -11.02 -19.50 -5.01
CA LEU A 219 -11.75 -19.51 -3.74
C LEU A 219 -11.81 -18.10 -3.12
N PHE A 220 -10.75 -17.31 -3.30
CA PHE A 220 -10.57 -15.97 -2.72
C PHE A 220 -10.02 -14.99 -3.78
N PRO A 221 -10.86 -14.57 -4.76
CA PRO A 221 -10.41 -13.74 -5.90
C PRO A 221 -9.98 -12.32 -5.52
N GLY A 222 -10.26 -11.88 -4.30
CA GLY A 222 -10.11 -10.47 -3.91
C GLY A 222 -11.11 -9.57 -4.65
N VAL A 223 -10.92 -8.25 -4.52
CA VAL A 223 -11.87 -7.25 -5.05
C VAL A 223 -11.70 -7.04 -6.56
N VAL A 224 -10.47 -7.15 -7.05
CA VAL A 224 -10.11 -6.92 -8.46
C VAL A 224 -9.07 -7.93 -8.89
N PRO A 225 -9.12 -8.41 -10.15
CA PRO A 225 -8.12 -9.34 -10.65
C PRO A 225 -6.75 -8.68 -10.74
N ARG A 226 -5.72 -9.53 -10.73
CA ARG A 226 -4.32 -9.15 -10.80
C ARG A 226 -3.61 -10.08 -11.77
N THR A 227 -2.52 -9.61 -12.35
CA THR A 227 -1.79 -10.37 -13.37
C THR A 227 -0.95 -11.51 -12.79
N PHE A 228 -0.90 -12.64 -13.49
CA PHE A 228 -0.03 -13.78 -13.23
C PHE A 228 1.37 -13.61 -13.83
N LEU A 229 1.63 -12.62 -14.70
CA LEU A 229 2.94 -12.40 -15.30
C LEU A 229 4.07 -12.24 -14.27
N GLY A 230 3.83 -11.47 -13.20
CA GLY A 230 4.77 -11.32 -12.08
C GLY A 230 5.01 -12.64 -11.32
N PRO A 231 3.95 -13.28 -10.80
CA PRO A 231 4.04 -14.59 -10.15
C PRO A 231 4.70 -15.68 -10.99
N ILE A 232 4.47 -15.75 -12.30
CA ILE A 232 5.12 -16.70 -13.22
C ILE A 232 6.62 -16.45 -13.31
N ALA A 233 7.03 -15.21 -13.57
CA ALA A 233 8.44 -14.87 -13.63
C ALA A 233 9.14 -15.19 -12.30
N LEU A 234 8.46 -14.93 -11.18
CA LEU A 234 8.98 -15.18 -9.85
C LEU A 234 9.04 -16.68 -9.51
N SER A 235 8.01 -17.46 -9.84
CA SER A 235 7.98 -18.90 -9.59
C SER A 235 9.03 -19.63 -10.43
N LEU A 236 9.20 -19.26 -11.70
CA LEU A 236 10.24 -19.81 -12.59
C LEU A 236 11.63 -19.56 -12.01
N ALA A 237 11.94 -18.32 -11.61
CA ALA A 237 13.22 -17.97 -11.01
C ALA A 237 13.45 -18.66 -9.66
N SER A 238 12.38 -18.94 -8.90
CA SER A 238 12.45 -19.58 -7.57
C SER A 238 12.47 -21.10 -7.62
N SER A 239 12.00 -21.70 -8.70
CA SER A 239 11.82 -23.14 -8.84
C SER A 239 13.05 -24.00 -8.48
N PRO A 240 14.30 -23.71 -8.90
CA PRO A 240 15.42 -24.57 -8.56
C PRO A 240 15.74 -24.55 -7.05
N ILE A 241 15.65 -23.37 -6.43
CA ILE A 241 15.90 -23.23 -4.98
C ILE A 241 14.78 -23.91 -4.19
N VAL A 242 13.53 -23.68 -4.57
CA VAL A 242 12.36 -24.29 -3.90
C VAL A 242 12.38 -25.82 -4.05
N ALA A 243 12.77 -26.35 -5.21
CA ALA A 243 12.94 -27.79 -5.40
C ALA A 243 14.02 -28.36 -4.47
N SER A 244 15.18 -27.71 -4.37
CA SER A 244 16.25 -28.11 -3.44
C SER A 244 15.81 -28.07 -1.98
N LEU A 245 15.07 -27.03 -1.56
CA LEU A 245 14.54 -26.94 -0.19
C LEU A 245 13.53 -28.06 0.09
N ALA A 246 12.70 -28.43 -0.89
CA ALA A 246 11.77 -29.53 -0.77
C ALA A 246 12.48 -30.89 -0.68
N LEU A 247 13.55 -31.11 -1.44
CA LEU A 247 14.38 -32.32 -1.35
C LEU A 247 15.05 -32.47 0.03
N LEU A 248 15.39 -31.35 0.68
CA LEU A 248 15.92 -31.33 2.04
C LEU A 248 14.83 -31.49 3.13
N GLY A 249 13.55 -31.64 2.74
CA GLY A 249 12.44 -31.75 3.68
C GLY A 249 12.17 -30.48 4.49
N LEU A 250 12.64 -29.32 4.02
CA LEU A 250 12.46 -28.05 4.75
C LEU A 250 11.02 -27.54 4.65
N PRO A 251 10.49 -26.89 5.70
CA PRO A 251 9.16 -26.30 5.68
C PRO A 251 8.94 -25.32 4.52
N LYS A 252 7.70 -25.24 4.02
CA LYS A 252 7.31 -24.30 2.94
C LYS A 252 7.62 -22.83 3.26
N LEU A 253 7.75 -22.43 4.52
CA LEU A 253 8.21 -21.10 4.91
C LEU A 253 9.58 -20.74 4.28
N PHE A 254 10.50 -21.69 4.15
CA PHE A 254 11.78 -21.44 3.48
C PHE A 254 11.59 -21.16 1.98
N ALA A 255 10.59 -21.77 1.34
CA ALA A 255 10.23 -21.47 -0.04
C ALA A 255 9.68 -20.03 -0.17
N GLN A 256 8.85 -19.57 0.78
CA GLN A 256 8.41 -18.17 0.83
C GLN A 256 9.59 -17.20 0.96
N ILE A 257 10.53 -17.49 1.86
CA ILE A 257 11.74 -16.68 2.04
C ILE A 257 12.55 -16.65 0.74
N ALA A 258 12.75 -17.79 0.08
CA ALA A 258 13.47 -17.86 -1.19
C ALA A 258 12.81 -17.02 -2.30
N VAL A 259 11.50 -17.18 -2.49
CA VAL A 259 10.69 -16.39 -3.43
C VAL A 259 10.87 -14.88 -3.19
N ARG A 260 10.77 -14.45 -1.93
CA ARG A 260 10.90 -13.05 -1.55
C ARG A 260 12.33 -12.53 -1.70
N CYS A 261 13.34 -13.35 -1.40
CA CYS A 261 14.74 -13.01 -1.62
C CYS A 261 15.07 -12.83 -3.11
N ILE A 262 14.45 -13.62 -4.00
CA ILE A 262 14.64 -13.48 -5.45
C ILE A 262 14.04 -12.17 -5.96
N LEU A 263 12.85 -11.79 -5.49
CA LEU A 263 12.26 -10.48 -5.79
C LEU A 263 13.13 -9.33 -5.22
N GLY A 264 13.61 -9.50 -3.98
CA GLY A 264 14.57 -8.58 -3.35
C GLY A 264 15.86 -8.43 -4.15
N LEU A 265 16.39 -9.53 -4.69
CA LEU A 265 17.57 -9.53 -5.54
C LEU A 265 17.30 -8.81 -6.87
N ALA A 266 16.15 -9.03 -7.51
CA ALA A 266 15.76 -8.32 -8.72
C ALA A 266 15.69 -6.80 -8.50
N SER A 267 15.07 -6.38 -7.39
CA SER A 267 15.04 -4.98 -6.95
C SER A 267 16.44 -4.42 -6.68
N GLY A 268 17.29 -5.19 -6.00
CA GLY A 268 18.68 -4.82 -5.72
C GLY A 268 19.53 -4.68 -7.00
N VAL A 269 19.35 -5.57 -7.97
CA VAL A 269 20.03 -5.50 -9.28
C VAL A 269 19.63 -4.22 -10.03
N ALA A 270 18.34 -3.86 -9.99
CA ALA A 270 17.88 -2.60 -10.57
C ALA A 270 18.51 -1.38 -9.88
N LEU A 271 18.65 -1.41 -8.54
CA LEU A 271 19.36 -0.37 -7.79
C LEU A 271 20.86 -0.31 -8.11
N VAL A 272 21.52 -1.45 -8.31
CA VAL A 272 22.92 -1.50 -8.78
C VAL A 272 23.04 -0.85 -10.16
N ALA A 273 22.05 -1.04 -11.05
CA ALA A 273 22.02 -0.34 -12.33
C ALA A 273 21.94 1.19 -12.15
N VAL A 274 21.11 1.67 -11.22
CA VAL A 274 21.02 3.11 -10.88
C VAL A 274 22.33 3.62 -10.27
N HIS A 275 22.97 2.86 -9.38
CA HIS A 275 24.29 3.18 -8.83
C HIS A 275 25.33 3.35 -9.96
N ARG A 276 25.40 2.39 -10.89
CA ARG A 276 26.34 2.40 -12.02
C ARG A 276 26.06 3.53 -13.01
N ALA A 277 24.79 3.84 -13.28
CA ALA A 277 24.40 5.01 -14.09
C ALA A 277 24.81 6.32 -13.40
N THR A 278 24.56 6.43 -12.09
CA THR A 278 24.97 7.58 -11.27
C THR A 278 26.48 7.76 -11.27
N ARG A 279 27.25 6.67 -11.16
CA ARG A 279 28.72 6.72 -11.22
C ARG A 279 29.22 7.28 -12.55
N ARG A 280 28.61 6.87 -13.67
CA ARG A 280 28.97 7.32 -15.02
C ARG A 280 28.62 8.79 -15.24
N GLN A 281 27.44 9.23 -14.78
CA GLN A 281 26.92 10.58 -15.10
C GLN A 281 27.31 11.65 -14.07
N PHE A 282 27.48 11.27 -12.80
CA PHE A 282 27.68 12.17 -11.66
C PHE A 282 28.96 11.86 -10.85
N LYS A 283 29.82 10.96 -11.34
CA LYS A 283 31.09 10.53 -10.72
C LYS A 283 30.91 9.62 -9.50
N THR A 284 32.02 9.06 -9.04
CA THR A 284 32.08 8.01 -8.00
C THR A 284 31.48 8.43 -6.65
N ASP A 285 31.76 9.65 -6.14
CA ASP A 285 31.26 10.02 -4.81
C ASP A 285 29.74 10.16 -4.77
N SER A 286 29.12 10.61 -5.87
CA SER A 286 27.65 10.63 -5.97
C SER A 286 27.06 9.22 -6.01
N ALA A 287 27.75 8.25 -6.63
CA ALA A 287 27.30 6.86 -6.59
C ALA A 287 27.44 6.24 -5.19
N ARG A 288 28.53 6.54 -4.47
CA ARG A 288 28.71 6.12 -3.06
C ARG A 288 27.65 6.73 -2.15
N ALA A 289 27.40 8.04 -2.30
CA ALA A 289 26.35 8.75 -1.57
C ALA A 289 24.96 8.18 -1.89
N PHE A 290 24.68 7.81 -3.14
CA PHE A 290 23.43 7.16 -3.52
C PHE A 290 23.24 5.83 -2.78
N THR A 291 24.25 4.96 -2.77
CA THR A 291 24.20 3.70 -2.01
C THR A 291 23.93 3.99 -0.53
N LEU A 292 24.70 4.89 0.07
CA LEU A 292 24.59 5.23 1.49
C LEU A 292 23.17 5.71 1.84
N LEU A 293 22.66 6.70 1.12
CA LEU A 293 21.33 7.26 1.36
C LEU A 293 20.23 6.21 1.18
N THR A 294 20.33 5.38 0.13
CA THR A 294 19.30 4.35 -0.14
C THR A 294 19.32 3.25 0.91
N CYS A 295 20.50 2.84 1.40
CA CYS A 295 20.61 1.83 2.46
C CYS A 295 20.18 2.34 3.84
N LEU A 296 20.26 3.65 4.08
CA LEU A 296 19.82 4.28 5.33
C LEU A 296 18.30 4.55 5.38
N GLN A 297 17.58 4.33 4.27
CA GLN A 297 16.14 4.52 4.18
C GLN A 297 15.40 3.19 4.36
N PHE A 298 14.45 3.18 5.30
CA PHE A 298 13.62 2.02 5.59
C PHE A 298 12.75 1.59 4.41
N HIS A 299 11.93 2.50 3.87
CA HIS A 299 10.79 2.14 3.02
C HIS A 299 11.21 1.35 1.77
N TRP A 300 12.07 1.91 0.91
CA TRP A 300 12.42 1.25 -0.35
C TRP A 300 13.05 -0.13 -0.13
N MET A 301 14.00 -0.23 0.80
CA MET A 301 14.70 -1.49 1.10
C MET A 301 13.78 -2.53 1.73
N PHE A 302 12.85 -2.11 2.59
CA PHE A 302 11.87 -2.99 3.21
C PHE A 302 10.84 -3.54 2.20
N TYR A 303 10.37 -2.72 1.26
CA TYR A 303 9.41 -3.14 0.23
C TYR A 303 10.03 -3.97 -0.90
N ALA A 304 11.35 -3.90 -1.11
CA ALA A 304 12.05 -4.52 -2.23
C ALA A 304 11.84 -6.04 -2.37
N GLY A 305 11.62 -6.77 -1.27
CA GLY A 305 11.35 -8.22 -1.25
C GLY A 305 9.88 -8.57 -0.97
N ARG A 306 8.97 -7.60 -1.01
CA ARG A 306 7.54 -7.81 -0.77
C ARG A 306 6.81 -8.04 -2.09
N THR A 307 5.93 -9.04 -2.16
CA THR A 307 5.23 -9.43 -3.40
C THR A 307 4.07 -8.49 -3.72
N LEU A 308 4.28 -7.20 -3.57
CA LEU A 308 3.33 -6.16 -3.99
C LEU A 308 3.43 -6.00 -5.50
N PRO A 309 2.32 -5.75 -6.21
CA PRO A 309 2.41 -5.40 -7.63
C PRO A 309 3.24 -4.13 -7.85
N ASN A 310 3.26 -3.21 -6.87
CA ASN A 310 4.13 -2.04 -6.89
C ASN A 310 5.62 -2.40 -6.87
N THR A 311 6.00 -3.50 -6.20
CA THR A 311 7.40 -3.95 -6.17
C THR A 311 7.77 -4.54 -7.53
N PHE A 312 6.91 -5.36 -8.15
CA PHE A 312 7.13 -5.88 -9.50
C PHE A 312 7.29 -4.73 -10.52
N ALA A 313 6.38 -3.76 -10.48
CA ALA A 313 6.47 -2.56 -11.31
C ALA A 313 7.74 -1.75 -10.97
N GLY A 314 8.07 -1.64 -9.68
CA GLY A 314 9.22 -0.93 -9.15
C GLY A 314 10.56 -1.44 -9.66
N VAL A 315 10.71 -2.75 -9.90
CA VAL A 315 11.91 -3.32 -10.54
C VAL A 315 12.10 -2.72 -11.93
N LEU A 316 11.04 -2.68 -12.75
CA LEU A 316 11.09 -2.13 -14.12
C LEU A 316 11.28 -0.62 -14.11
N VAL A 317 10.60 0.11 -13.22
CA VAL A 317 10.74 1.57 -13.07
C VAL A 317 12.16 1.94 -12.63
N THR A 318 12.78 1.16 -11.74
CA THR A 318 14.15 1.42 -11.25
C THR A 318 15.17 1.14 -12.35
N ALA A 319 14.98 0.07 -13.13
CA ALA A 319 15.79 -0.20 -14.32
C ALA A 319 15.61 0.91 -15.38
N ALA A 320 14.38 1.39 -15.60
CA ALA A 320 14.10 2.53 -16.46
C ALA A 320 14.80 3.80 -15.95
N THR A 321 14.82 4.04 -14.65
CA THR A 321 15.52 5.17 -14.03
C THR A 321 17.01 5.14 -14.34
N ALA A 322 17.66 3.97 -14.24
CA ALA A 322 19.07 3.82 -14.60
C ALA A 322 19.34 4.18 -16.08
N LEU A 323 18.48 3.70 -16.98
CA LEU A 323 18.57 3.96 -18.42
C LEU A 323 18.30 5.43 -18.75
N TRP A 324 17.34 6.05 -18.06
CA TRP A 324 17.04 7.47 -18.19
C TRP A 324 18.22 8.34 -17.74
N ILE A 325 18.85 8.01 -16.61
CA ILE A 325 20.07 8.68 -16.14
C ILE A 325 21.18 8.60 -17.19
N ASP A 326 21.35 7.43 -17.81
CA ASP A 326 22.30 7.23 -18.92
C ASP A 326 21.96 7.99 -20.22
N GLY A 327 20.86 8.73 -20.26
CA GLY A 327 20.43 9.49 -21.42
C GLY A 327 19.74 8.64 -22.50
N LYS A 328 19.37 7.39 -22.19
CA LYS A 328 18.54 6.57 -23.08
C LYS A 328 17.10 7.11 -23.09
N VAL A 329 16.44 6.99 -24.23
CA VAL A 329 15.11 7.57 -24.48
C VAL A 329 14.08 6.47 -24.65
N GLU A 330 14.25 5.58 -25.65
CA GLU A 330 13.24 4.57 -25.95
C GLU A 330 13.10 3.51 -24.85
N GLN A 331 14.21 2.99 -24.34
CA GLN A 331 14.22 1.90 -23.37
C GLN A 331 13.49 2.23 -22.06
N PRO A 332 13.72 3.39 -21.39
CA PRO A 332 12.95 3.72 -20.20
C PRO A 332 11.46 3.89 -20.51
N LEU A 333 11.09 4.46 -21.66
CA LEU A 333 9.68 4.57 -22.07
C LEU A 333 9.05 3.18 -22.28
N LYS A 334 9.76 2.23 -22.91
CA LYS A 334 9.28 0.86 -23.08
C LYS A 334 9.02 0.19 -21.73
N LEU A 335 9.98 0.25 -20.81
CA LEU A 335 9.88 -0.38 -19.49
C LEU A 335 8.74 0.22 -18.65
N LEU A 336 8.58 1.54 -18.65
CA LEU A 336 7.48 2.21 -17.95
C LEU A 336 6.12 1.87 -18.58
N THR A 337 6.04 1.76 -19.90
CA THR A 337 4.81 1.35 -20.60
C THR A 337 4.44 -0.10 -20.25
N ILE A 338 5.40 -1.02 -20.27
CA ILE A 338 5.20 -2.42 -19.87
C ILE A 338 4.74 -2.50 -18.41
N ALA A 339 5.42 -1.78 -17.50
CA ALA A 339 5.07 -1.74 -16.09
C ALA A 339 3.65 -1.18 -15.87
N GLY A 340 3.29 -0.14 -16.63
CA GLY A 340 1.98 0.49 -16.61
C GLY A 340 0.86 -0.44 -17.05
N VAL A 341 1.05 -1.13 -18.17
CA VAL A 341 0.03 -1.99 -18.79
C VAL A 341 -0.17 -3.30 -18.04
N ILE A 342 0.91 -3.89 -17.52
CA ILE A 342 0.87 -5.22 -16.88
C ILE A 342 0.56 -5.12 -15.40
N PHE A 343 1.21 -4.19 -14.67
CA PHE A 343 1.18 -4.20 -13.20
C PHE A 343 0.35 -3.08 -12.61
N ARG A 344 0.52 -1.84 -13.10
CA ARG A 344 0.18 -0.60 -12.37
C ARG A 344 -0.10 0.58 -13.30
N ALA A 345 -1.35 0.77 -13.70
CA ALA A 345 -1.74 1.80 -14.66
C ALA A 345 -1.47 3.23 -14.18
N GLU A 346 -1.37 3.46 -12.86
CA GLU A 346 -1.01 4.77 -12.32
C GLU A 346 0.38 5.25 -12.77
N LEU A 347 1.25 4.34 -13.22
CA LEU A 347 2.54 4.71 -13.80
C LEU A 347 2.43 5.56 -15.05
N VAL A 348 1.24 5.63 -15.68
CA VAL A 348 0.98 6.61 -16.75
C VAL A 348 1.26 8.04 -16.28
N LEU A 349 1.02 8.33 -15.00
CA LEU A 349 1.23 9.64 -14.39
C LEU A 349 2.72 9.96 -14.18
N LEU A 350 3.59 8.95 -14.18
CA LEU A 350 5.05 9.12 -14.22
C LEU A 350 5.59 9.10 -15.66
N LEU A 351 5.00 8.28 -16.53
CA LEU A 351 5.36 8.18 -17.94
C LEU A 351 5.07 9.48 -18.70
N ALA A 352 3.88 10.07 -18.52
CA ALA A 352 3.45 11.28 -19.21
C ALA A 352 4.41 12.47 -19.02
N PRO A 353 4.82 12.87 -17.80
CA PRO A 353 5.77 13.97 -17.63
C PRO A 353 7.16 13.63 -18.20
N LEU A 354 7.59 12.36 -18.17
CA LEU A 354 8.86 11.95 -18.79
C LEU A 354 8.81 12.04 -20.32
N VAL A 355 7.69 11.63 -20.92
CA VAL A 355 7.42 11.76 -22.36
C VAL A 355 7.43 13.23 -22.77
N LEU A 356 6.70 14.08 -22.04
CA LEU A 356 6.65 15.52 -22.28
C LEU A 356 8.05 16.13 -22.19
N LEU A 357 8.83 15.75 -21.18
CA LEU A 357 10.22 16.19 -21.02
C LEU A 357 11.06 15.83 -22.26
N PHE A 358 10.95 14.60 -22.78
CA PHE A 358 11.71 14.18 -23.96
C PHE A 358 11.26 14.87 -25.26
N LEU A 359 9.97 15.16 -25.40
CA LEU A 359 9.44 15.95 -26.52
C LEU A 359 9.95 17.39 -26.47
N VAL A 360 9.87 18.05 -25.31
CA VAL A 360 10.37 19.42 -25.12
C VAL A 360 11.88 19.50 -25.35
N GLN A 361 12.63 18.50 -24.90
CA GLN A 361 14.07 18.37 -25.16
C GLN A 361 14.40 17.94 -26.59
N ARG A 362 13.41 17.68 -27.45
CA ARG A 362 13.55 17.17 -28.82
C ARG A 362 14.41 15.91 -28.93
N LYS A 363 14.33 15.05 -27.91
CA LYS A 363 15.05 13.77 -27.86
C LYS A 363 14.39 12.66 -28.68
N ILE A 364 13.10 12.82 -28.97
CA ILE A 364 12.32 11.92 -29.83
C ILE A 364 11.23 12.75 -30.51
N ALA A 365 10.93 12.46 -31.78
CA ALA A 365 9.83 13.09 -32.50
C ALA A 365 8.48 12.44 -32.14
N PHE A 366 7.38 13.16 -32.36
CA PHE A 366 6.04 12.72 -31.96
C PHE A 366 5.60 11.39 -32.60
N PHE A 367 5.75 11.22 -33.92
CA PHE A 367 5.32 9.99 -34.59
C PHE A 367 6.14 8.74 -34.20
N PRO A 368 7.49 8.79 -34.12
CA PRO A 368 8.26 7.68 -33.56
C PRO A 368 7.89 7.34 -32.12
N LEU A 369 7.64 8.35 -31.28
CA LEU A 369 7.17 8.17 -29.91
C LEU A 369 5.81 7.47 -29.88
N LEU A 370 4.86 7.89 -30.70
CA LEU A 370 3.54 7.28 -30.78
C LEU A 370 3.64 5.81 -31.22
N ARG A 371 4.42 5.53 -32.27
CA ARG A 371 4.67 4.14 -32.73
C ARG A 371 5.32 3.29 -31.64
N LEU A 372 6.28 3.84 -30.91
CA LEU A 372 6.95 3.19 -29.80
C LEU A 372 5.97 2.85 -28.67
N GLY A 373 5.16 3.82 -28.25
CA GLY A 373 4.18 3.67 -27.18
C GLY A 373 3.11 2.64 -27.55
N VAL A 374 2.51 2.76 -28.73
CA VAL A 374 1.44 1.87 -29.20
C VAL A 374 1.94 0.44 -29.36
N THR A 375 3.08 0.22 -30.03
CA THR A 375 3.59 -1.15 -30.23
C THR A 375 3.98 -1.81 -28.91
N THR A 376 4.56 -1.05 -27.97
CA THR A 376 4.92 -1.58 -26.64
C THR A 376 3.68 -1.87 -25.80
N ALA A 377 2.70 -0.96 -25.77
CA ALA A 377 1.47 -1.15 -25.01
C ALA A 377 0.64 -2.31 -25.57
N LEU A 378 0.52 -2.42 -26.89
CA LEU A 378 -0.19 -3.54 -27.53
C LEU A 378 0.49 -4.87 -27.22
N GLY A 379 1.82 -4.96 -27.35
CA GLY A 379 2.56 -6.18 -27.03
C GLY A 379 2.40 -6.60 -25.57
N ALA A 380 2.49 -5.65 -24.63
CA ALA A 380 2.28 -5.90 -23.21
C ALA A 380 0.83 -6.31 -22.88
N CYS A 381 -0.16 -5.67 -23.52
CA CYS A 381 -1.58 -5.98 -23.36
C CYS A 381 -1.90 -7.38 -23.88
N VAL A 382 -1.44 -7.73 -25.09
CA VAL A 382 -1.61 -9.08 -25.66
C VAL A 382 -1.02 -10.14 -24.74
N ALA A 383 0.19 -9.90 -24.21
CA ALA A 383 0.82 -10.83 -23.28
C ALA A 383 0.00 -11.00 -21.97
N SER A 384 -0.49 -9.91 -21.39
CA SER A 384 -1.34 -9.93 -20.19
C SER A 384 -2.65 -10.64 -20.47
N VAL A 385 -3.40 -10.26 -21.51
CA VAL A 385 -4.68 -10.89 -21.85
C VAL A 385 -4.49 -12.38 -22.12
N ALA A 386 -3.48 -12.78 -22.91
CA ALA A 386 -3.27 -14.19 -23.25
C ALA A 386 -2.98 -15.05 -22.02
N ILE A 387 -2.10 -14.59 -21.11
CA ILE A 387 -1.71 -15.35 -19.93
C ILE A 387 -2.82 -15.29 -18.87
N ASP A 388 -3.26 -14.08 -18.53
CA ASP A 388 -4.18 -13.85 -17.42
C ASP A 388 -5.54 -14.50 -17.68
N SER A 389 -6.00 -14.54 -18.94
CA SER A 389 -7.27 -15.18 -19.28
C SER A 389 -7.26 -16.70 -19.05
N ILE A 390 -6.10 -17.35 -19.13
CA ILE A 390 -5.95 -18.78 -18.83
C ILE A 390 -6.13 -19.01 -17.33
N PHE A 391 -5.40 -18.27 -16.49
CA PHE A 391 -5.44 -18.45 -15.04
C PHE A 391 -6.76 -17.98 -14.41
N TRP A 392 -7.39 -16.96 -14.98
CA TRP A 392 -8.70 -16.47 -14.51
C TRP A 392 -9.89 -17.16 -15.17
N ARG A 393 -9.66 -18.06 -16.14
CA ARG A 393 -10.69 -18.83 -16.87
C ARG A 393 -11.75 -17.98 -17.57
N ARG A 394 -11.41 -16.74 -17.91
CA ARG A 394 -12.27 -15.81 -18.65
C ARG A 394 -11.41 -14.79 -19.38
N LEU A 395 -11.87 -14.30 -20.52
CA LEU A 395 -11.15 -13.25 -21.25
C LEU A 395 -11.13 -11.98 -20.41
N LEU A 396 -9.94 -11.52 -20.02
CA LEU A 396 -9.79 -10.26 -19.28
C LEU A 396 -8.40 -9.63 -19.40
N TRP A 397 -8.34 -8.32 -19.20
CA TRP A 397 -7.11 -7.59 -18.92
C TRP A 397 -7.17 -7.09 -17.48
N PRO A 398 -6.36 -7.62 -16.55
CA PRO A 398 -6.54 -7.33 -15.12
C PRO A 398 -6.49 -5.84 -14.81
N GLU A 399 -5.54 -5.13 -15.43
CA GLU A 399 -5.35 -3.71 -15.14
C GLU A 399 -6.45 -2.83 -15.73
N ALA A 400 -7.12 -3.23 -16.81
CA ALA A 400 -8.32 -2.53 -17.28
C ALA A 400 -9.48 -2.65 -16.29
N GLU A 401 -9.69 -3.80 -15.67
CA GLU A 401 -10.72 -3.95 -14.64
C GLU A 401 -10.39 -3.13 -13.39
N VAL A 402 -9.11 -3.06 -13.01
CA VAL A 402 -8.63 -2.19 -11.93
C VAL A 402 -8.87 -0.72 -12.26
N LEU A 403 -8.57 -0.30 -13.50
CA LEU A 403 -8.87 1.05 -13.98
C LEU A 403 -10.37 1.33 -13.92
N TYR A 404 -11.20 0.45 -14.47
CA TYR A 404 -12.65 0.58 -14.44
C TYR A 404 -13.19 0.71 -13.00
N PHE A 405 -12.73 -0.15 -12.10
CA PHE A 405 -13.12 -0.11 -10.68
C PHE A 405 -12.73 1.20 -10.00
N ASN A 406 -11.53 1.72 -10.26
CA ASN A 406 -11.04 2.91 -9.58
C ASN A 406 -11.54 4.21 -10.20
N THR A 407 -11.60 4.30 -11.53
CA THR A 407 -11.91 5.55 -12.24
C THR A 407 -13.40 5.69 -12.56
N VAL A 408 -14.07 4.60 -12.95
CA VAL A 408 -15.49 4.65 -13.34
C VAL A 408 -16.40 4.44 -12.12
N LEU A 409 -16.11 3.45 -11.29
CA LEU A 409 -16.93 3.17 -10.10
C LEU A 409 -16.57 4.07 -8.89
N ASN A 410 -15.47 4.83 -8.97
CA ASN A 410 -14.99 5.77 -7.95
C ASN A 410 -14.91 5.21 -6.51
N ARG A 411 -14.70 3.89 -6.35
CA ARG A 411 -14.68 3.23 -5.03
C ARG A 411 -13.37 3.38 -4.27
N SER A 412 -12.41 4.14 -4.81
CA SER A 412 -11.10 4.34 -4.17
C SER A 412 -11.22 4.96 -2.77
N HIS A 413 -12.24 5.80 -2.53
CA HIS A 413 -12.49 6.44 -1.23
C HIS A 413 -12.94 5.47 -0.12
N GLU A 414 -13.43 4.27 -0.46
CA GLU A 414 -13.87 3.25 0.51
C GLU A 414 -12.72 2.72 1.38
N TYR A 415 -11.47 2.88 0.91
CA TYR A 415 -10.25 2.44 1.60
C TYR A 415 -9.59 3.56 2.43
N GLY A 416 -10.35 4.60 2.76
CA GLY A 416 -9.90 5.76 3.53
C GLY A 416 -9.30 6.87 2.67
N THR A 417 -9.39 8.10 3.16
CA THR A 417 -8.96 9.30 2.44
C THR A 417 -7.87 10.06 3.21
N SER A 418 -7.07 10.83 2.50
CA SER A 418 -6.06 11.71 3.08
C SER A 418 -5.98 13.04 2.32
N PRO A 419 -5.63 14.15 3.00
CA PRO A 419 -5.52 15.47 2.37
C PRO A 419 -4.59 15.47 1.16
N ILE A 420 -4.79 16.42 0.23
CA ILE A 420 -3.98 16.53 -1.00
C ILE A 420 -2.48 16.67 -0.67
N TYR A 421 -2.12 17.48 0.32
CA TYR A 421 -0.73 17.72 0.71
C TYR A 421 -0.05 16.52 1.42
N TRP A 422 -0.76 15.44 1.73
CA TRP A 422 -0.26 14.32 2.55
C TRP A 422 1.02 13.68 2.00
N TYR A 423 1.15 13.55 0.67
CA TYR A 423 2.36 12.99 0.09
C TYR A 423 3.59 13.86 0.35
N PHE A 424 3.44 15.19 0.30
CA PHE A 424 4.54 16.14 0.50
C PHE A 424 4.88 16.37 1.97
N THR A 425 3.89 16.32 2.87
CA THR A 425 4.11 16.58 4.30
C THR A 425 4.39 15.32 5.11
N SER A 426 3.92 14.15 4.66
CA SER A 426 4.03 12.90 5.40
C SER A 426 4.80 11.82 4.67
N ALA A 427 4.44 11.49 3.43
CA ALA A 427 5.01 10.32 2.75
C ALA A 427 6.44 10.54 2.28
N LEU A 428 6.72 11.62 1.55
CA LEU A 428 8.06 11.94 1.04
C LEU A 428 9.06 12.16 2.18
N PRO A 429 8.76 12.95 3.24
CA PRO A 429 9.68 13.10 4.37
C PRO A 429 10.00 11.76 5.05
N ARG A 430 9.00 10.88 5.25
CA ARG A 430 9.22 9.55 5.86
C ARG A 430 9.97 8.58 4.94
N ALA A 431 9.73 8.64 3.63
CA ALA A 431 10.38 7.77 2.66
C ALA A 431 11.85 8.15 2.41
N LEU A 432 12.12 9.45 2.31
CA LEU A 432 13.42 9.97 1.87
C LEU A 432 14.31 10.47 3.02
N LEU A 433 13.74 10.83 4.17
CA LEU A 433 14.48 11.35 5.33
C LEU A 433 15.38 12.53 4.90
N VAL A 434 16.67 12.54 5.28
CA VAL A 434 17.63 13.58 4.88
C VAL A 434 17.76 13.74 3.36
N SER A 435 17.46 12.69 2.57
CA SER A 435 17.48 12.77 1.11
C SER A 435 16.42 13.72 0.57
N TYR A 436 15.32 13.98 1.29
CA TYR A 436 14.26 14.86 0.80
C TYR A 436 14.74 16.31 0.60
N PRO A 437 15.24 17.02 1.64
CA PRO A 437 15.77 18.37 1.44
C PRO A 437 17.01 18.39 0.52
N LEU A 438 17.86 17.35 0.55
CA LEU A 438 19.02 17.26 -0.34
C LEU A 438 18.63 17.11 -1.82
N ALA A 439 17.55 16.39 -2.12
CA ALA A 439 17.01 16.27 -3.47
C ALA A 439 16.50 17.63 -3.98
N LEU A 440 15.78 18.39 -3.15
CA LEU A 440 15.33 19.74 -3.50
C LEU A 440 16.52 20.69 -3.73
N LEU A 441 17.55 20.62 -2.89
CA LEU A 441 18.78 21.39 -3.05
C LEU A 441 19.51 21.09 -4.38
N SER A 442 19.33 19.88 -4.93
CA SER A 442 19.96 19.49 -6.20
C SER A 442 19.47 20.32 -7.39
N VAL A 443 18.25 20.87 -7.31
CA VAL A 443 17.66 21.72 -8.35
C VAL A 443 18.53 22.95 -8.60
N TYR A 444 19.06 23.53 -7.53
CA TYR A 444 19.93 24.71 -7.57
C TYR A 444 21.38 24.32 -7.84
N THR A 445 21.87 23.25 -7.21
CA THR A 445 23.30 22.91 -7.26
C THR A 445 23.69 22.12 -8.50
N THR A 446 22.78 21.35 -9.11
CA THR A 446 23.08 20.38 -10.18
C THR A 446 22.04 20.44 -11.30
N PRO A 447 22.24 21.28 -12.35
CA PRO A 447 21.27 21.42 -13.43
C PRO A 447 20.85 20.11 -14.11
N ARG A 448 21.79 19.17 -14.29
CA ARG A 448 21.51 17.84 -14.87
C ARG A 448 20.60 16.96 -14.01
N ALA A 449 20.50 17.22 -12.70
CA ALA A 449 19.64 16.49 -11.77
C ALA A 449 18.22 17.06 -11.69
N ARG A 450 17.97 18.27 -12.22
CA ARG A 450 16.64 18.91 -12.17
C ARG A 450 15.53 18.02 -12.72
N GLN A 451 15.77 17.33 -13.82
CA GLN A 451 14.79 16.41 -14.41
C GLN A 451 14.45 15.22 -13.49
N LEU A 452 15.41 14.75 -12.68
CA LEU A 452 15.26 13.67 -11.71
C LEU A 452 14.46 14.11 -10.46
N VAL A 453 14.21 15.41 -10.31
CA VAL A 453 13.35 15.98 -9.25
C VAL A 453 12.01 16.41 -9.83
N ALA A 454 12.01 17.15 -10.94
CA ALA A 454 10.79 17.66 -11.54
C ALA A 454 9.83 16.55 -11.96
N THR A 455 10.31 15.53 -12.69
CA THR A 455 9.45 14.45 -13.21
C THR A 455 8.78 13.67 -12.06
N PRO A 456 9.51 13.22 -11.02
CA PRO A 456 8.86 12.50 -9.92
C PRO A 456 7.96 13.39 -9.05
N LEU A 457 8.28 14.67 -8.86
CA LEU A 457 7.42 15.57 -8.09
C LEU A 457 6.13 15.94 -8.84
N VAL A 458 6.17 16.07 -10.19
CA VAL A 458 4.96 16.24 -11.00
C VAL A 458 4.06 15.00 -10.89
N PHE A 459 4.64 13.80 -10.98
CA PHE A 459 3.91 12.56 -10.73
C PHE A 459 3.22 12.58 -9.35
N VAL A 460 3.96 12.90 -8.28
CA VAL A 460 3.41 12.96 -6.92
C VAL A 460 2.32 14.03 -6.79
N ALA A 461 2.50 15.21 -7.40
CA ALA A 461 1.51 16.28 -7.37
C ALA A 461 0.20 15.84 -8.03
N ILE A 462 0.25 15.23 -9.22
CA ILE A 462 -0.95 14.75 -9.91
C ILE A 462 -1.59 13.60 -9.13
N TYR A 463 -0.78 12.65 -8.64
CA TYR A 463 -1.28 11.53 -7.84
C TYR A 463 -1.91 11.97 -6.51
N SER A 464 -1.50 13.13 -5.99
CA SER A 464 -2.03 13.70 -4.74
C SER A 464 -3.49 14.15 -4.84
N LEU A 465 -4.02 14.32 -6.06
CA LEU A 465 -5.43 14.64 -6.30
C LEU A 465 -6.36 13.46 -5.97
N LEU A 466 -5.85 12.23 -5.93
CA LEU A 466 -6.65 11.06 -5.59
C LEU A 466 -6.95 11.03 -4.08
N PRO A 467 -8.21 10.80 -3.65
CA PRO A 467 -8.57 10.80 -2.23
C PRO A 467 -7.81 9.76 -1.41
N HIS A 468 -7.71 8.54 -1.94
CA HIS A 468 -7.01 7.43 -1.28
C HIS A 468 -5.51 7.50 -1.57
N LYS A 469 -4.72 7.42 -0.49
CA LYS A 469 -3.27 7.62 -0.55
C LYS A 469 -2.57 6.59 0.32
N GLU A 470 -1.55 5.97 -0.26
CA GLU A 470 -0.61 5.12 0.46
C GLU A 470 0.81 5.41 0.01
N LEU A 471 1.77 5.28 0.93
CA LEU A 471 3.18 5.56 0.65
C LEU A 471 3.72 4.68 -0.48
N ARG A 472 3.29 3.41 -0.54
CA ARG A 472 3.76 2.46 -1.55
C ARG A 472 3.41 2.85 -2.99
N PHE A 473 2.39 3.68 -3.21
CA PHE A 473 1.99 4.10 -4.56
C PHE A 473 3.00 5.06 -5.19
N ILE A 474 3.79 5.76 -4.37
CA ILE A 474 4.80 6.71 -4.85
C ILE A 474 6.23 6.20 -4.74
N LEU A 475 6.47 4.96 -4.30
CA LEU A 475 7.84 4.45 -4.07
C LEU A 475 8.75 4.60 -5.30
N TYR A 476 8.18 4.57 -6.50
CA TYR A 476 8.83 4.82 -7.79
C TYR A 476 9.70 6.09 -7.84
N VAL A 477 9.39 7.11 -7.02
CA VAL A 477 10.15 8.37 -6.99
C VAL A 477 11.43 8.28 -6.17
N VAL A 478 11.56 7.27 -5.32
CA VAL A 478 12.68 7.18 -4.37
C VAL A 478 14.03 7.05 -5.09
N PRO A 479 14.23 6.13 -6.06
CA PRO A 479 15.50 6.04 -6.76
C PRO A 479 15.96 7.34 -7.46
N PRO A 480 15.16 8.01 -8.31
CA PRO A 480 15.61 9.25 -8.95
C PRO A 480 15.84 10.41 -7.96
N LEU A 481 15.02 10.53 -6.92
CA LEU A 481 15.22 11.56 -5.88
C LEU A 481 16.47 11.29 -5.03
N ASN A 482 16.78 10.02 -4.73
CA ASN A 482 18.03 9.67 -4.04
C ASN A 482 19.26 9.97 -4.90
N VAL A 483 19.20 9.78 -6.21
CA VAL A 483 20.29 10.19 -7.11
C VAL A 483 20.48 11.70 -7.03
N ALA A 484 19.39 12.47 -7.11
CA ALA A 484 19.41 13.92 -6.97
C ALA A 484 20.04 14.35 -5.63
N ALA A 485 19.58 13.79 -4.50
CA ALA A 485 20.12 14.01 -3.17
C ALA A 485 21.61 13.67 -3.05
N ALA A 486 22.02 12.55 -3.64
CA ALA A 486 23.40 12.09 -3.63
C ALA A 486 24.34 13.04 -4.38
N THR A 487 23.87 13.70 -5.44
CA THR A 487 24.67 14.74 -6.13
C THR A 487 24.92 15.96 -5.24
N SER A 488 23.89 16.43 -4.52
CA SER A 488 24.01 17.52 -3.55
C SER A 488 24.95 17.14 -2.42
N LEU A 489 24.76 15.96 -1.84
CA LEU A 489 25.57 15.46 -0.73
C LEU A 489 27.05 15.36 -1.11
N ALA A 490 27.36 14.77 -2.27
CA ALA A 490 28.73 14.67 -2.74
C ALA A 490 29.38 16.03 -3.00
N LYS A 491 28.60 17.03 -3.47
CA LYS A 491 29.09 18.40 -3.64
C LYS A 491 29.36 19.10 -2.32
N ILE A 492 28.43 19.00 -1.37
CA ILE A 492 28.60 19.54 -0.01
C ILE A 492 29.86 18.96 0.61
N TYR A 493 30.00 17.63 0.60
CA TYR A 493 31.15 16.96 1.19
C TYR A 493 32.49 17.41 0.59
N ARG A 494 32.58 17.57 -0.74
CA ARG A 494 33.79 18.05 -1.42
C ARG A 494 34.07 19.54 -1.17
N ALA A 495 33.06 20.34 -0.88
CA ALA A 495 33.21 21.77 -0.61
C ALA A 495 33.66 22.06 0.84
N LEU A 496 33.66 21.05 1.72
CA LEU A 496 34.08 21.23 3.12
C LEU A 496 35.59 21.48 3.19
N PRO A 497 36.04 22.52 3.95
CA PRO A 497 37.45 22.87 4.02
C PRO A 497 38.28 21.73 4.63
N PRO A 498 39.50 21.48 4.12
CA PRO A 498 40.41 20.48 4.69
C PRO A 498 40.78 20.86 6.12
N LEU A 499 40.85 19.85 7.00
CA LEU A 499 41.06 20.05 8.44
C LEU A 499 42.44 20.61 8.75
N ASP A 500 43.44 20.29 7.95
CA ASP A 500 44.84 20.59 8.26
C ASP A 500 45.29 21.98 7.78
N ALA A 501 44.61 22.57 6.78
CA ALA A 501 45.08 23.77 6.07
C ALA A 501 44.23 25.04 6.27
N ALA A 502 43.07 24.96 6.95
CA ALA A 502 42.18 26.11 7.11
C ALA A 502 42.54 26.98 8.34
N PRO A 503 42.14 28.27 8.43
CA PRO A 503 42.23 29.03 9.68
C PRO A 503 41.27 28.48 10.75
N ARG A 504 41.55 28.71 12.05
CA ARG A 504 40.85 28.09 13.20
C ARG A 504 39.32 28.11 13.08
N LEU A 505 38.73 29.26 12.72
CA LEU A 505 37.27 29.40 12.55
C LEU A 505 36.73 28.54 11.41
N ARG A 506 37.39 28.52 10.24
CA ARG A 506 36.97 27.69 9.10
C ARG A 506 37.15 26.20 9.37
N ARG A 507 38.17 25.80 10.14
CA ARG A 507 38.30 24.41 10.62
C ARG A 507 37.13 24.03 11.52
N ALA A 508 36.80 24.88 12.50
CA ALA A 508 35.69 24.64 13.42
C ALA A 508 34.36 24.50 12.68
N MET A 509 34.06 25.41 11.75
CA MET A 509 32.86 25.32 10.89
C MET A 509 32.86 24.06 10.02
N GLY A 510 34.00 23.70 9.43
CA GLY A 510 34.15 22.49 8.64
C GLY A 510 34.00 21.21 9.45
N MET A 511 34.43 21.20 10.72
CA MET A 511 34.22 20.09 11.64
C MET A 511 32.75 19.98 12.04
N ALA A 512 32.11 21.10 12.43
CA ALA A 512 30.69 21.13 12.77
C ALA A 512 29.81 20.64 11.62
N ALA A 513 30.10 21.04 10.38
CA ALA A 513 29.38 20.57 9.20
C ALA A 513 29.56 19.06 8.92
N ARG A 514 30.78 18.52 9.15
CA ARG A 514 31.02 17.06 9.07
C ARG A 514 30.25 16.30 10.14
N LEU A 515 30.29 16.78 11.39
CA LEU A 515 29.55 16.18 12.51
C LEU A 515 28.04 16.25 12.28
N SER A 516 27.53 17.37 11.76
CA SER A 516 26.11 17.52 11.40
C SER A 516 25.71 16.52 10.30
N LEU A 517 26.54 16.36 9.26
CA LEU A 517 26.28 15.38 8.21
C LEU A 517 26.26 13.95 8.79
N ILE A 518 27.28 13.58 9.56
CA ILE A 518 27.35 12.26 10.20
C ILE A 518 26.14 12.04 11.12
N GLY A 519 25.79 13.03 11.94
CA GLY A 519 24.62 13.01 12.81
C GLY A 519 23.31 12.80 12.05
N SER A 520 23.14 13.46 10.90
CA SER A 520 21.94 13.28 10.06
C SER A 520 21.83 11.87 9.47
N LEU A 521 22.95 11.24 9.12
CA LEU A 521 23.00 9.87 8.63
C LEU A 521 22.70 8.86 9.76
N PHE A 522 23.23 9.10 10.97
CA PHE A 522 22.88 8.32 12.16
C PHE A 522 21.41 8.46 12.53
N ALA A 523 20.83 9.65 12.42
CA ALA A 523 19.40 9.86 12.62
C ALA A 523 18.56 9.06 11.60
N CYS A 524 18.99 9.00 10.33
CA CYS A 524 18.33 8.17 9.32
C CYS A 524 18.41 6.68 9.69
N LEU A 525 19.56 6.22 10.16
CA LEU A 525 19.74 4.85 10.64
C LEU A 525 18.82 4.54 11.82
N ALA A 526 18.72 5.45 12.80
CA ALA A 526 17.85 5.28 13.97
C ALA A 526 16.37 5.20 13.59
N VAL A 527 15.90 6.11 12.72
CA VAL A 527 14.52 6.06 12.19
C VAL A 527 14.26 4.75 11.46
N SER A 528 15.22 4.27 10.66
CA SER A 528 15.09 3.00 9.96
C SER A 528 15.10 1.79 10.90
N ALA A 529 15.89 1.83 11.98
CA ALA A 529 15.89 0.79 13.01
C ALA A 529 14.54 0.72 13.74
N VAL A 530 13.95 1.87 14.11
CA VAL A 530 12.61 1.94 14.71
C VAL A 530 11.54 1.41 13.75
N GLY A 531 11.58 1.82 12.48
CA GLY A 531 10.66 1.31 11.44
C GLY A 531 10.77 -0.21 11.25
N THR A 532 11.99 -0.74 11.34
CA THR A 532 12.26 -2.19 11.26
C THR A 532 11.68 -2.92 12.46
N ALA A 533 11.91 -2.43 13.68
CA ALA A 533 11.40 -3.03 14.90
C ALA A 533 9.85 -3.06 14.92
N ALA A 534 9.21 -1.93 14.58
CA ALA A 534 7.76 -1.85 14.47
C ALA A 534 7.21 -2.82 13.41
N SER A 535 7.85 -2.89 12.25
CA SER A 535 7.39 -3.73 11.14
C SER A 535 7.56 -5.23 11.40
N ARG A 536 8.61 -5.65 12.12
CA ARG A 536 8.83 -7.05 12.50
C ARG A 536 7.71 -7.58 13.40
N ALA A 537 7.16 -6.72 14.25
CA ALA A 537 6.07 -7.06 15.17
C ALA A 537 4.67 -6.97 14.55
N ASN A 538 4.56 -6.74 13.23
CA ASN A 538 3.29 -6.54 12.56
C ASN A 538 2.73 -7.83 11.90
N TYR A 539 3.06 -9.02 12.41
CA TYR A 539 2.57 -10.30 11.85
C TYR A 539 1.99 -11.27 12.90
N PRO A 540 1.05 -10.82 13.75
CA PRO A 540 0.49 -11.65 14.81
C PRO A 540 -0.27 -12.88 14.29
N GLY A 541 -0.90 -12.84 13.11
CA GLY A 541 -1.60 -13.99 12.52
C GLY A 541 -0.67 -15.16 12.19
N ALA A 542 0.48 -14.89 11.56
CA ALA A 542 1.48 -15.94 11.31
C ALA A 542 2.04 -16.52 12.61
N GLN A 543 2.34 -15.67 13.58
CA GLN A 543 2.82 -16.11 14.89
C GLN A 543 1.76 -16.95 15.62
N ALA A 544 0.49 -16.58 15.55
CA ALA A 544 -0.63 -17.33 16.10
C ALA A 544 -0.79 -18.71 15.43
N LEU A 545 -0.58 -18.79 14.12
CA LEU A 545 -0.61 -20.06 13.40
C LEU A 545 0.53 -21.00 13.82
N HIS A 546 1.76 -20.47 13.96
CA HIS A 546 2.89 -21.25 14.46
C HIS A 546 2.72 -21.70 15.92
N ALA A 547 2.21 -20.82 16.77
CA ALA A 547 1.83 -21.13 18.15
C ALA A 547 0.78 -22.25 18.22
N MET A 548 -0.23 -22.21 17.34
CA MET A 548 -1.23 -23.26 17.25
C MET A 548 -0.63 -24.59 16.80
N HIS A 549 0.25 -24.59 15.80
CA HIS A 549 0.96 -25.81 15.35
C HIS A 549 1.83 -26.42 16.44
N SER A 550 2.61 -25.60 17.17
CA SER A 550 3.46 -26.10 18.27
C SER A 550 2.64 -26.64 19.44
N TYR A 551 1.54 -25.96 19.79
CA TYR A 551 0.60 -26.46 20.80
C TYR A 551 -0.05 -27.78 20.39
N HIS A 552 -0.48 -27.93 19.14
CA HIS A 552 -1.04 -29.19 18.67
C HIS A 552 0.01 -30.32 18.66
N ALA A 553 1.26 -30.02 18.28
CA ALA A 553 2.35 -30.99 18.28
C ALA A 553 2.64 -31.51 19.70
N SER A 554 2.68 -30.63 20.71
CA SER A 554 2.90 -31.04 22.11
C SER A 554 1.78 -31.93 22.65
N MET A 555 0.54 -31.70 22.22
CA MET A 555 -0.58 -32.57 22.57
C MET A 555 -0.56 -33.91 21.87
N ARG A 556 -0.21 -33.94 20.59
CA ARG A 556 -0.10 -35.18 19.82
C ARG A 556 0.98 -36.09 20.39
N ALA A 557 2.06 -35.52 20.94
CA ALA A 557 3.08 -36.28 21.66
C ALA A 557 2.54 -36.95 22.93
N ARG A 558 1.54 -36.34 23.61
CA ARG A 558 0.90 -36.88 24.81
C ARG A 558 -0.22 -37.88 24.48
N SER A 559 -0.94 -37.67 23.37
CA SER A 559 -2.02 -38.54 22.91
C SER A 559 -1.97 -38.68 21.39
N PRO A 560 -1.40 -39.78 20.86
CA PRO A 560 -1.28 -40.00 19.43
C PRO A 560 -2.65 -40.37 18.84
N SER A 561 -3.47 -39.35 18.53
CA SER A 561 -4.68 -39.53 17.73
C SER A 561 -4.49 -38.92 16.34
N GLN A 562 -4.84 -39.67 15.30
CA GLN A 562 -4.76 -39.22 13.90
C GLN A 562 -6.07 -38.57 13.44
N ARG A 563 -6.64 -37.66 14.24
CA ARG A 563 -7.87 -36.96 13.84
C ARG A 563 -7.54 -35.86 12.82
N PRO A 564 -8.37 -35.67 11.77
CA PRO A 564 -8.29 -34.50 10.91
C PRO A 564 -8.33 -33.21 11.73
N VAL A 565 -7.45 -32.26 11.39
CA VAL A 565 -7.37 -30.97 12.09
C VAL A 565 -7.91 -29.89 11.15
N HIS A 566 -9.13 -29.44 11.44
CA HIS A 566 -9.79 -28.37 10.71
C HIS A 566 -9.59 -27.03 11.44
N VAL A 567 -9.02 -26.04 10.75
CA VAL A 567 -8.62 -24.75 11.32
C VAL A 567 -9.39 -23.64 10.62
N HIS A 568 -10.06 -22.80 11.40
CA HIS A 568 -10.61 -21.55 10.91
C HIS A 568 -9.60 -20.41 11.05
N ILE A 569 -9.41 -19.65 9.98
CA ILE A 569 -8.58 -18.44 9.92
C ILE A 569 -9.51 -17.25 9.73
N GLY A 570 -9.66 -16.44 10.77
CA GLY A 570 -10.43 -15.21 10.73
C GLY A 570 -9.74 -14.11 9.91
N VAL A 571 -10.50 -13.06 9.58
CA VAL A 571 -10.06 -11.97 8.70
C VAL A 571 -8.80 -11.28 9.24
N GLU A 572 -8.78 -10.89 10.52
CA GLU A 572 -7.61 -10.24 11.13
C GLU A 572 -6.36 -11.14 11.08
N ALA A 573 -6.53 -12.45 11.30
CA ALA A 573 -5.44 -13.43 11.25
C ALA A 573 -4.92 -13.59 9.80
N ALA A 574 -5.83 -13.70 8.82
CA ALA A 574 -5.50 -13.78 7.40
C ALA A 574 -4.74 -12.54 6.92
N MET A 575 -5.13 -11.35 7.38
CA MET A 575 -4.50 -10.09 6.98
C MET A 575 -3.12 -9.86 7.61
N SER A 576 -2.75 -10.64 8.63
CA SER A 576 -1.59 -10.38 9.50
C SER A 576 -0.54 -11.50 9.50
N GLY A 577 -0.27 -12.10 8.34
CA GLY A 577 0.90 -12.97 8.16
C GLY A 577 0.62 -14.34 7.56
N ILE A 578 -0.63 -14.79 7.57
CA ILE A 578 -0.97 -16.17 7.15
C ILE A 578 -0.97 -16.30 5.63
N SER A 579 -0.21 -17.28 5.12
CA SER A 579 -0.13 -17.65 3.71
C SER A 579 -0.16 -19.17 3.54
N ARG A 580 -0.38 -19.68 2.31
CA ARG A 580 -0.34 -21.12 2.04
C ARG A 580 1.04 -21.75 2.27
N PHE A 581 2.10 -20.93 2.26
CA PHE A 581 3.43 -21.39 2.65
C PHE A 581 3.56 -21.73 4.14
N LEU A 582 2.61 -21.33 4.98
CA LEU A 582 2.57 -21.70 6.40
C LEU A 582 1.68 -22.93 6.66
N GLU A 583 0.93 -23.39 5.67
CA GLU A 583 0.02 -24.52 5.82
C GLU A 583 0.78 -25.85 5.89
N GLN A 584 0.35 -26.70 6.81
CA GLN A 584 0.83 -28.07 6.95
C GLN A 584 0.09 -29.02 5.98
N PRO A 585 0.74 -30.09 5.49
CA PRO A 585 0.09 -31.09 4.64
C PRO A 585 -1.04 -31.84 5.38
N PRO A 586 -1.86 -32.66 4.69
CA PRO A 586 -2.86 -33.52 5.33
C PRO A 586 -2.27 -34.29 6.54
N PRO A 587 -3.02 -34.43 7.66
CA PRO A 587 -4.48 -34.30 7.79
C PRO A 587 -4.99 -32.90 8.20
N TRP A 588 -4.21 -31.85 7.96
CA TRP A 588 -4.62 -30.47 8.20
C TRP A 588 -5.51 -29.91 7.09
N SER A 589 -6.49 -29.11 7.47
CA SER A 589 -7.36 -28.36 6.55
C SER A 589 -7.61 -26.95 7.09
N TYR A 590 -7.54 -25.95 6.21
CA TYR A 590 -7.60 -24.53 6.57
C TYR A 590 -8.76 -23.87 5.84
N SER A 591 -9.57 -23.10 6.57
CA SER A 591 -10.74 -22.41 6.05
C SER A 591 -10.69 -20.93 6.41
N LYS A 592 -10.94 -20.07 5.43
CA LYS A 592 -11.02 -18.60 5.59
C LYS A 592 -12.46 -18.09 5.38
N VAL A 593 -13.47 -18.93 5.63
CA VAL A 593 -14.88 -18.55 5.41
C VAL A 593 -15.24 -17.35 6.29
N GLU A 594 -15.59 -16.23 5.67
CA GLU A 594 -15.93 -15.00 6.37
C GLU A 594 -17.38 -15.00 6.90
N ASN A 595 -17.70 -14.08 7.81
CA ASN A 595 -19.05 -13.84 8.34
C ASN A 595 -19.71 -15.02 9.07
N LEU A 596 -18.90 -15.87 9.72
CA LEU A 596 -19.41 -16.95 10.56
C LEU A 596 -20.00 -16.41 11.87
N LYS A 597 -21.20 -16.89 12.21
CA LYS A 597 -21.79 -16.70 13.55
C LYS A 597 -21.04 -17.59 14.57
N PRO A 598 -20.94 -17.20 15.86
CA PRO A 598 -20.20 -17.96 16.87
C PRO A 598 -20.58 -19.44 16.98
N GLU A 599 -21.86 -19.78 16.79
CA GLU A 599 -22.36 -21.16 16.84
C GLU A 599 -21.89 -22.03 15.66
N GLN A 600 -21.66 -21.40 14.50
CA GLN A 600 -21.26 -22.09 13.27
C GLN A 600 -19.83 -22.62 13.36
N TYR A 601 -18.99 -22.06 14.23
CA TYR A 601 -17.61 -22.52 14.39
C TYR A 601 -17.56 -23.97 14.86
N ARG A 602 -18.42 -24.34 15.81
CA ARG A 602 -18.50 -25.72 16.30
C ARG A 602 -19.23 -26.63 15.32
N ALA A 603 -20.31 -26.13 14.69
CA ALA A 603 -21.09 -26.87 13.70
C ALA A 603 -20.25 -27.28 12.48
N ASN A 604 -19.36 -26.39 12.03
CA ASN A 604 -18.44 -26.64 10.91
C ASN A 604 -17.23 -27.52 11.30
N GLY A 605 -17.20 -28.04 12.52
CA GLY A 605 -16.19 -29.00 12.95
C GLY A 605 -14.79 -28.42 13.13
N TYR A 606 -14.63 -27.10 13.27
CA TYR A 606 -13.31 -26.52 13.52
C TYR A 606 -12.76 -27.01 14.87
N MET A 607 -11.51 -27.47 14.86
CA MET A 607 -10.77 -27.81 16.08
C MET A 607 -10.09 -26.57 16.66
N TYR A 608 -9.59 -25.70 15.78
CA TYR A 608 -8.97 -24.43 16.13
C TYR A 608 -9.59 -23.28 15.37
N ALA A 609 -9.61 -22.10 16.00
CA ALA A 609 -9.99 -20.85 15.36
C ALA A 609 -8.98 -19.76 15.72
N LEU A 610 -8.44 -19.08 14.71
CA LEU A 610 -7.57 -17.92 14.84
C LEU A 610 -8.40 -16.67 14.57
N VAL A 611 -8.80 -15.95 15.61
CA VAL A 611 -9.74 -14.81 15.51
C VAL A 611 -9.13 -13.53 16.08
N GLY A 612 -9.71 -12.39 15.72
CA GLY A 612 -9.30 -11.09 16.25
C GLY A 612 -9.42 -11.03 17.78
N ALA A 613 -8.51 -10.32 18.44
CA ALA A 613 -8.55 -10.20 19.90
C ALA A 613 -9.78 -9.44 20.41
N ALA A 614 -10.35 -8.56 19.57
CA ALA A 614 -11.58 -7.85 19.85
C ALA A 614 -12.85 -8.69 19.62
N GLU A 615 -12.74 -9.86 18.98
CA GLU A 615 -13.90 -10.73 18.75
C GLU A 615 -14.38 -11.37 20.07
N PRO A 616 -15.72 -11.58 20.20
CA PRO A 616 -16.30 -12.18 21.38
C PRO A 616 -15.86 -13.64 21.52
N ASP A 617 -15.86 -14.14 22.76
CA ASP A 617 -15.48 -15.51 23.02
C ASP A 617 -16.43 -16.51 22.35
N LEU A 618 -15.85 -17.51 21.68
CA LEU A 618 -16.62 -18.49 20.93
C LEU A 618 -17.17 -19.58 21.87
N PRO A 619 -18.49 -19.86 21.84
CA PRO A 619 -19.11 -20.91 22.64
C PRO A 619 -18.46 -22.29 22.39
N GLY A 620 -18.05 -22.96 23.46
CA GLY A 620 -17.40 -24.27 23.36
C GLY A 620 -15.92 -24.22 22.96
N TYR A 621 -15.30 -23.05 22.92
CA TYR A 621 -13.86 -22.88 22.77
C TYR A 621 -13.22 -22.31 24.04
N PHE A 622 -11.91 -22.47 24.17
CA PHE A 622 -11.10 -21.78 25.17
C PHE A 622 -9.85 -21.20 24.51
N SER A 623 -9.35 -20.08 25.07
CA SER A 623 -8.14 -19.43 24.58
C SER A 623 -6.91 -20.22 25.02
N VAL A 624 -6.11 -20.63 24.04
CA VAL A 624 -4.82 -21.30 24.26
C VAL A 624 -3.70 -20.27 24.40
N GLN A 625 -3.72 -19.25 23.53
CA GLN A 625 -2.70 -18.22 23.49
C GLN A 625 -3.28 -16.93 22.92
N GLN A 626 -2.80 -15.79 23.41
CA GLN A 626 -3.01 -14.49 22.78
C GLN A 626 -1.68 -14.00 22.22
N VAL A 627 -1.72 -13.52 20.98
CA VAL A 627 -0.53 -13.01 20.29
C VAL A 627 -0.64 -11.51 20.18
N GLU A 628 0.36 -10.83 20.73
CA GLU A 628 0.49 -9.39 20.65
C GLU A 628 1.03 -8.95 19.28
N GLY A 629 0.63 -7.76 18.87
CA GLY A 629 1.15 -7.11 17.67
C GLY A 629 1.36 -5.63 17.91
N PHE A 630 2.13 -5.00 17.02
CA PHE A 630 2.37 -3.55 17.07
C PHE A 630 1.05 -2.76 17.01
N ALA A 631 0.84 -1.89 17.99
CA ALA A 631 -0.38 -1.08 18.12
C ALA A 631 -0.13 0.41 17.84
N GLY A 632 1.06 0.92 18.12
CA GLY A 632 1.41 2.31 17.85
C GLY A 632 2.72 2.76 18.50
N MET A 633 3.08 4.02 18.27
CA MET A 633 4.20 4.66 18.96
C MET A 633 3.68 5.58 20.07
N GLN A 634 4.41 5.65 21.18
CA GLN A 634 4.12 6.55 22.30
C GLN A 634 5.34 7.44 22.59
N THR A 635 5.10 8.58 23.26
CA THR A 635 6.12 9.60 23.53
C THR A 635 7.03 9.23 24.71
N SER A 636 6.63 8.28 25.54
CA SER A 636 7.42 7.77 26.68
C SER A 636 7.91 6.33 26.45
N PRO A 637 9.09 5.95 26.95
CA PRO A 637 9.56 4.56 26.91
C PRO A 637 8.59 3.60 27.64
N PRO A 638 8.33 2.39 27.11
CA PRO A 638 8.79 1.88 25.82
C PRO A 638 8.10 2.58 24.63
N PHE A 639 8.87 3.14 23.69
CA PHE A 639 8.34 3.96 22.58
C PHE A 639 7.44 3.18 21.61
N LEU A 640 7.52 1.84 21.59
CA LEU A 640 6.66 0.97 20.80
C LEU A 640 5.63 0.32 21.74
N ARG A 641 4.35 0.50 21.44
CA ARG A 641 3.24 -0.11 22.16
C ARG A 641 2.78 -1.39 21.43
N PHE A 642 2.61 -2.45 22.19
CA PHE A 642 2.09 -3.74 21.73
C PHE A 642 0.77 -4.03 22.42
N GLU A 643 -0.14 -4.69 21.71
CA GLU A 643 -1.44 -5.09 22.24
C GLU A 643 -1.82 -6.46 21.69
N PRO A 644 -2.65 -7.24 22.42
CA PRO A 644 -3.25 -8.46 21.87
C PRO A 644 -3.97 -8.17 20.56
N LYS A 645 -3.59 -8.87 19.49
CA LYS A 645 -4.22 -8.74 18.17
C LYS A 645 -4.95 -10.00 17.75
N ILE A 646 -4.40 -11.19 18.05
CA ILE A 646 -5.00 -12.46 17.62
C ILE A 646 -5.12 -13.42 18.81
N LYS A 647 -6.28 -14.07 18.94
CA LYS A 647 -6.53 -15.17 19.89
C LYS A 647 -6.45 -16.51 19.17
N VAL A 648 -5.70 -17.45 19.74
CA VAL A 648 -5.70 -18.86 19.33
C VAL A 648 -6.72 -19.60 20.19
N LEU A 649 -7.84 -19.99 19.59
CA LEU A 649 -8.92 -20.69 20.27
C LEU A 649 -8.90 -22.19 19.93
N ARG A 650 -9.14 -23.04 20.93
CA ARG A 650 -9.29 -24.48 20.76
C ARG A 650 -10.67 -24.96 21.24
N ARG A 651 -11.27 -25.88 20.48
CA ARG A 651 -12.53 -26.53 20.85
C ARG A 651 -12.36 -27.35 22.14
N LYS A 652 -13.28 -27.16 23.08
CA LYS A 652 -13.37 -27.94 24.32
C LYS A 652 -13.67 -29.42 24.01
N PRO A 653 -13.07 -30.38 24.73
CA PRO A 653 -13.42 -31.79 24.61
C PRO A 653 -14.90 -32.03 24.95
N GLU A 654 -15.55 -32.94 24.24
CA GLU A 654 -16.92 -33.36 24.58
C GLU A 654 -16.90 -34.15 25.90
N GLY A 655 -17.68 -33.69 26.89
CA GLY A 655 -17.80 -34.34 28.20
C GLY A 655 -17.11 -33.63 29.38
N SER A 656 -16.39 -32.52 29.17
CA SER A 656 -15.78 -31.74 30.25
C SER A 656 -16.82 -30.89 31.00
N LYS A 657 -17.44 -31.44 32.04
CA LYS A 657 -17.87 -30.63 33.19
C LYS A 657 -16.58 -30.26 33.94
N ARG A 658 -16.32 -28.96 34.11
CA ARG A 658 -15.17 -28.44 34.86
C ARG A 658 -15.00 -29.21 36.18
N SER A 659 -13.86 -29.88 36.36
CA SER A 659 -13.31 -30.13 37.71
C SER A 659 -12.32 -29.01 37.97
N SER A 660 -12.43 -28.37 39.13
CA SER A 660 -11.65 -27.20 39.58
C SER A 660 -10.14 -27.46 39.78
N LYS A 661 -9.58 -28.54 39.23
CA LYS A 661 -8.19 -28.95 39.41
C LYS A 661 -7.25 -28.60 38.25
N ASP A 662 -7.77 -28.16 37.10
CA ASP A 662 -6.94 -27.79 35.95
C ASP A 662 -6.53 -26.29 35.95
N GLU A 663 -6.98 -25.50 36.93
CA GLU A 663 -6.57 -24.08 37.06
C GLU A 663 -5.20 -23.89 37.73
N ASP A 664 -4.60 -24.94 38.31
CA ASP A 664 -3.31 -24.85 39.02
C ASP A 664 -2.06 -25.01 38.12
N PHE A 665 -2.23 -25.23 36.81
CA PHE A 665 -1.11 -25.35 35.87
C PHE A 665 -1.15 -24.29 34.76
N MET A 666 -1.21 -23.01 35.16
CA MET A 666 -0.81 -21.88 34.32
C MET A 666 0.00 -20.88 35.16
N PHE A 667 1.32 -21.10 35.22
CA PHE A 667 2.34 -20.07 35.36
C PHE A 667 3.48 -20.36 34.40
#